data_AF-A0A9D9P119-F1
#
_entry.id   AF-A0A9D9P119-F1
#
_cell.length_a   1.000
_cell.length_b   1.000
_cell.length_c   1.000
_cell.angle_alpha   90.00
_cell.angle_beta   90.00
_cell.angle_gamma   90.00
#
_symmetry.space_group_name_H-M   'P 1'
#
loop_
_entity.id
_entity.type
_entity.pdbx_description
1 polymer ?
#
loop_
_entity_poly.entity_id
_entity_poly.type
_entity_poly.pdbx_seq_one_letter_code
_entity_poly.pdbx_strand_id
1 'polypeptide(L)'
;MAWDDLDLLIIDQDPVRRGAIARIARELGVRRVQEREEWVPPAEGIRVPGVRVVLLDADISTPHTSELTEAASSGMLLVALVRSERGAEPELLAAGFGAVLYDPVTAVDLERIFALARTLASQGQERERRQFLRFNALRQVETDLALLAELSPNWMQRSLLLLQRILDVAALGLWRIDWEQDRLVCEGAVGLPEEFIRQVEERAQGRAAELVQRVLESVVQPVDMRPDSTDERVITDAAVRRACGLEAGLVVPVRRTGRVAALLSIYFRRYEEVNREEIGLFDAAAEALATAWAISEVRRELFLNQQQYRALVEEQPVGVLLCELNGTVRLANGAAARLLGYERPERLAGTRLPEVMRSLAPIPWEEWCQRPVGAPAAEATVPVLTLDKHLRIIEFHARVIELPMSTRDWFPQVQLVLRDVTLERRRLMELELLHDLTRMVSEDRNLDSAFEMVADRLQREFGYALVGLALLSADGTRFVGRAVRVEGGLTFNEWRADRGVTGRAVRENRAQLVVDVRQDPDYFDPQPDLPMESEVVAVLRREGKPIGVLNIESRRGHRLDQEDLRLALNVAVHLELLMRQVELTEQLERKALTDPLTGQPNRRALLDHLRRALGDRRVEHVAVILIDFDGFKVLNDTKGHLFGDALLQAVAERLARSLRPSDLLARYGGDEFAVVLAGVDLAVAHDIAERLRRAVADTSFQVRDEVVSLTISLGVAASPRHGDTPETLLRAADEALYAAKRRGGNTIAIAGEWSP
;
A
#
# COMPACT_ATOMS: atom_id res chain seq x y z
N MET A 1 32.90 68.33 0.43
CA MET A 1 33.41 68.77 -0.90
C MET A 1 32.24 69.41 -1.60
N ALA A 2 32.29 70.70 -1.91
CA ALA A 2 31.18 71.38 -2.61
C ALA A 2 31.03 70.82 -4.04
N TRP A 3 29.79 70.63 -4.51
CA TRP A 3 29.47 70.08 -5.84
C TRP A 3 28.97 71.21 -6.75
N ASP A 4 29.80 72.25 -6.90
CA ASP A 4 29.42 73.54 -7.49
C ASP A 4 29.18 73.51 -9.02
N ASP A 5 29.51 72.39 -9.69
CA ASP A 5 29.42 72.22 -11.15
C ASP A 5 28.38 71.16 -11.61
N LEU A 6 27.52 70.67 -10.70
CA LEU A 6 26.53 69.62 -10.98
C LEU A 6 25.08 70.16 -10.96
N ASP A 7 24.32 69.80 -11.99
CA ASP A 7 22.89 70.03 -12.09
C ASP A 7 22.15 68.70 -11.85
N LEU A 8 21.32 68.63 -10.80
CA LEU A 8 20.47 67.48 -10.49
C LEU A 8 19.01 67.76 -10.90
N LEU A 9 18.44 66.86 -11.69
CA LEU A 9 17.01 66.80 -11.98
C LEU A 9 16.42 65.54 -11.36
N ILE A 10 15.38 65.69 -10.54
CA ILE A 10 14.68 64.59 -9.88
C ILE A 10 13.28 64.52 -10.48
N ILE A 11 12.92 63.38 -11.07
CA ILE A 11 11.64 63.13 -11.70
C ILE A 11 11.06 61.88 -11.04
N ASP A 12 10.08 62.10 -10.19
CA ASP A 12 9.56 61.06 -9.32
C ASP A 12 8.10 61.39 -9.02
N GLN A 13 7.19 60.42 -9.12
CA GLN A 13 5.77 60.64 -8.85
C GLN A 13 5.50 60.68 -7.34
N ASP A 14 6.40 60.15 -6.52
CA ASP A 14 6.29 60.19 -5.06
C ASP A 14 6.81 61.54 -4.51
N PRO A 15 5.93 62.44 -4.02
CA PRO A 15 6.35 63.76 -3.55
C PRO A 15 7.20 63.70 -2.27
N VAL A 16 7.04 62.65 -1.46
CA VAL A 16 7.80 62.47 -0.21
C VAL A 16 9.24 62.09 -0.54
N ARG A 17 9.40 61.10 -1.42
CA ARG A 17 10.73 60.63 -1.86
C ARG A 17 11.47 61.71 -2.65
N ARG A 18 10.78 62.38 -3.58
CA ARG A 18 11.31 63.52 -4.35
C ARG A 18 11.86 64.63 -3.45
N GLY A 19 11.08 65.04 -2.46
CA GLY A 19 11.48 66.08 -1.51
C GLY A 19 12.62 65.64 -0.58
N ALA A 20 12.69 64.35 -0.22
CA ALA A 20 13.78 63.80 0.59
C ALA A 20 15.11 63.82 -0.17
N ILE A 21 15.12 63.32 -1.42
CA ILE A 21 16.31 63.32 -2.29
C ILE A 21 16.80 64.75 -2.53
N ALA A 22 15.88 65.69 -2.81
CA ALA A 22 16.23 67.08 -3.06
C ALA A 22 16.89 67.76 -1.84
N ARG A 23 16.44 67.43 -0.63
CA ARG A 23 17.03 67.92 0.61
C ARG A 23 18.45 67.42 0.79
N ILE A 24 18.65 66.10 0.65
CA ILE A 24 19.97 65.46 0.80
C ILE A 24 20.95 66.04 -0.25
N ALA A 25 20.52 66.21 -1.49
CA ALA A 25 21.36 66.79 -2.55
C ALA A 25 21.79 68.24 -2.24
N ARG A 26 20.90 69.07 -1.68
CA ARG A 26 21.23 70.44 -1.26
C ARG A 26 22.22 70.45 -0.08
N GLU A 27 22.04 69.56 0.89
CA GLU A 27 22.96 69.40 2.03
C GLU A 27 24.35 68.96 1.60
N LEU A 28 24.45 68.11 0.56
CA LEU A 28 25.72 67.71 -0.02
C LEU A 28 26.43 68.86 -0.76
N GLY A 29 25.70 69.91 -1.17
CA GLY A 29 26.25 71.10 -1.82
C GLY A 29 26.10 71.10 -3.35
N VAL A 30 25.04 70.47 -3.89
CA VAL A 30 24.71 70.53 -5.32
C VAL A 30 24.14 71.91 -5.69
N ARG A 31 24.74 72.57 -6.68
CA ARG A 31 24.40 73.96 -7.06
C ARG A 31 22.97 74.14 -7.57
N ARG A 32 22.43 73.20 -8.35
CA ARG A 32 21.09 73.30 -8.94
C ARG A 32 20.33 71.99 -8.78
N VAL A 33 19.24 72.02 -8.02
CA VAL A 33 18.33 70.88 -7.84
C VAL A 33 16.95 71.27 -8.39
N GLN A 34 16.47 70.52 -9.38
CA GLN A 34 15.14 70.68 -9.96
C GLN A 34 14.30 69.44 -9.68
N GLU A 35 13.02 69.64 -9.34
CA GLU A 35 12.07 68.59 -9.01
C GLU A 35 10.92 68.61 -10.02
N ARG A 36 10.51 67.45 -10.54
CA ARG A 36 9.36 67.29 -11.46
C ARG A 36 8.59 66.01 -11.15
N GLU A 37 7.33 65.99 -11.56
CA GLU A 37 6.42 64.84 -11.43
C GLU A 37 6.39 63.96 -12.68
N GLU A 38 6.63 64.54 -13.86
CA GLU A 38 6.55 63.85 -15.14
C GLU A 38 7.84 64.06 -15.95
N TRP A 39 8.16 63.06 -16.78
CA TRP A 39 9.24 63.15 -17.76
C TRP A 39 8.83 64.12 -18.88
N VAL A 40 9.72 65.06 -19.19
CA VAL A 40 9.56 65.97 -20.33
C VAL A 40 10.87 65.92 -21.12
N PRO A 41 10.84 65.55 -22.41
CA PRO A 41 12.03 65.53 -23.23
C PRO A 41 12.74 66.89 -23.22
N PRO A 42 14.08 66.92 -23.16
CA PRO A 42 14.81 68.16 -23.43
C PRO A 42 14.50 68.59 -24.87
N ALA A 43 13.90 69.77 -25.06
CA ALA A 43 13.69 70.32 -26.41
C ALA A 43 15.03 70.39 -27.16
N GLU A 44 15.07 69.92 -28.41
CA GLU A 44 16.24 69.98 -29.28
C GLU A 44 16.87 71.39 -29.23
N GLY A 45 18.10 71.48 -28.72
CA GLY A 45 18.92 72.69 -28.90
C GLY A 45 19.46 73.42 -27.66
N ILE A 46 19.25 72.94 -26.42
CA ILE A 46 19.86 73.60 -25.25
C ILE A 46 21.04 72.77 -24.69
N ARG A 47 22.25 73.00 -25.21
CA ARG A 47 23.49 72.64 -24.50
C ARG A 47 23.69 73.62 -23.35
N VAL A 48 23.39 73.21 -22.12
CA VAL A 48 23.80 73.92 -20.91
C VAL A 48 25.22 73.45 -20.55
N PRO A 49 26.19 74.33 -20.26
CA PRO A 49 27.51 73.91 -19.82
C PRO A 49 27.45 73.33 -18.39
N GLY A 50 27.75 72.03 -18.22
CA GLY A 50 27.79 71.34 -16.91
C GLY A 50 27.32 69.88 -16.97
N VAL A 51 27.62 69.09 -15.93
CA VAL A 51 27.23 67.68 -15.85
C VAL A 51 25.82 67.59 -15.27
N ARG A 52 24.90 66.95 -16.01
CA ARG A 52 23.51 66.81 -15.59
C ARG A 52 23.23 65.38 -15.13
N VAL A 53 22.84 65.22 -13.87
CA VAL A 53 22.35 63.96 -13.30
C VAL A 53 20.83 63.99 -13.29
N VAL A 54 20.19 62.94 -13.78
CA VAL A 54 18.73 62.82 -13.79
C VAL A 54 18.34 61.57 -13.01
N LEU A 55 17.69 61.75 -11.87
CA LEU A 55 17.07 60.67 -11.10
C LEU A 55 15.63 60.49 -11.59
N LEU A 56 15.28 59.32 -12.12
CA LEU A 56 13.95 59.01 -12.66
C LEU A 56 13.33 57.81 -11.95
N ASP A 57 12.11 57.96 -11.46
CA ASP A 57 11.32 56.81 -10.97
C ASP A 57 11.14 55.77 -12.10
N ALA A 58 11.45 54.52 -11.76
CA ALA A 58 11.27 53.37 -12.64
C ALA A 58 9.87 53.29 -13.26
N ASP A 59 8.81 53.59 -12.51
CA ASP A 59 7.43 53.53 -12.99
C ASP A 59 7.13 54.63 -14.06
N ILE A 60 7.93 55.72 -14.09
CA ILE A 60 7.83 56.79 -15.09
C ILE A 60 8.67 56.47 -16.33
N SER A 61 9.65 55.59 -16.21
CA SER A 61 10.62 55.33 -17.29
C SER A 61 10.07 54.48 -18.42
N THR A 62 9.17 53.55 -18.12
CA THR A 62 8.70 52.50 -19.03
C THR A 62 7.99 53.02 -20.29
N PRO A 63 7.15 54.09 -20.23
CA PRO A 63 6.53 54.68 -21.42
C PRO A 63 7.50 55.47 -22.31
N HIS A 64 8.66 55.88 -21.78
CA HIS A 64 9.58 56.85 -22.40
C HIS A 64 10.93 56.25 -22.80
N THR A 65 11.04 54.92 -22.84
CA THR A 65 12.28 54.16 -23.07
C THR A 65 13.09 54.64 -24.29
N SER A 66 12.44 54.96 -25.41
CA SER A 66 13.10 55.47 -26.62
C SER A 66 13.67 56.88 -26.44
N GLU A 67 12.93 57.76 -25.75
CA GLU A 67 13.33 59.15 -25.48
C GLU A 67 14.46 59.22 -24.44
N LEU A 68 14.44 58.32 -23.46
CA LEU A 68 15.48 58.20 -22.44
C LEU A 68 16.81 57.73 -23.03
N THR A 69 16.75 56.79 -23.97
CA THR A 69 17.94 56.31 -24.69
C THR A 69 18.61 57.44 -25.47
N GLU A 70 17.81 58.30 -26.13
CA GLU A 70 18.32 59.49 -26.83
C GLU A 70 18.87 60.54 -25.85
N ALA A 71 18.18 60.78 -24.73
CA ALA A 71 18.63 61.72 -23.70
C ALA A 71 19.95 61.29 -23.04
N ALA A 72 20.17 60.00 -22.80
CA ALA A 72 21.44 59.47 -22.28
C ALA A 72 22.62 59.79 -23.21
N SER A 73 22.39 59.82 -24.52
CA SER A 73 23.39 60.17 -25.54
C SER A 73 23.68 61.67 -25.64
N SER A 74 22.89 62.52 -24.97
CA SER A 74 23.04 63.99 -24.98
C SER A 74 23.90 64.56 -23.84
N GLY A 75 24.62 63.68 -23.10
CA GLY A 75 25.51 64.06 -22.01
C GLY A 75 24.92 63.99 -20.61
N MET A 76 23.69 63.46 -20.46
CA MET A 76 23.04 63.26 -19.15
C MET A 76 23.42 61.93 -18.51
N LEU A 77 23.63 61.90 -17.20
CA LEU A 77 23.71 60.66 -16.42
C LEU A 77 22.30 60.34 -15.92
N LEU A 78 21.62 59.39 -16.56
CA LEU A 78 20.33 58.89 -16.10
C LEU A 78 20.54 57.88 -14.97
N VAL A 79 19.78 58.01 -13.90
CA VAL A 79 19.81 57.13 -12.73
C VAL A 79 18.39 56.70 -12.38
N ALA A 80 18.12 55.40 -12.38
CA ALA A 80 16.78 54.89 -12.08
C ALA A 80 16.55 54.79 -10.57
N LEU A 81 15.38 55.21 -10.09
CA LEU A 81 14.92 55.04 -8.71
C LEU A 81 13.96 53.85 -8.66
N VAL A 82 14.34 52.80 -7.94
CA VAL A 82 13.60 51.53 -7.88
C VAL A 82 13.13 51.27 -6.45
N ARG A 83 11.88 50.80 -6.30
CA ARG A 83 11.39 50.31 -5.01
C ARG A 83 12.00 48.94 -4.72
N SER A 84 12.57 48.77 -3.54
CA SER A 84 13.24 47.53 -3.11
C SER A 84 12.38 46.26 -3.24
N GLU A 85 11.05 46.41 -3.17
CA GLU A 85 10.07 45.32 -3.26
C GLU A 85 9.83 44.79 -4.68
N ARG A 86 10.08 45.60 -5.72
CA ARG A 86 9.81 45.21 -7.13
C ARG A 86 11.05 44.71 -7.87
N GLY A 87 12.25 45.02 -7.36
CA GLY A 87 13.50 44.75 -8.07
C GLY A 87 13.65 45.60 -9.34
N ALA A 88 14.84 45.61 -9.94
CA ALA A 88 15.05 46.27 -11.22
C ALA A 88 14.57 45.34 -12.36
N GLU A 89 13.54 45.76 -13.11
CA GLU A 89 13.14 45.07 -14.33
C GLU A 89 14.24 45.16 -15.42
N PRO A 90 14.49 44.10 -16.22
CA PRO A 90 15.49 44.13 -17.29
C PRO A 90 15.25 45.24 -18.33
N GLU A 91 14.01 45.70 -18.51
CA GLU A 91 13.67 46.85 -19.35
C GLU A 91 14.30 48.16 -18.86
N LEU A 92 14.47 48.36 -17.55
CA LEU A 92 15.06 49.57 -16.96
C LEU A 92 16.55 49.69 -17.30
N LEU A 93 17.28 48.58 -17.28
CA LEU A 93 18.70 48.57 -17.61
C LEU A 93 18.94 48.74 -19.12
N ALA A 94 17.97 48.33 -19.95
CA ALA A 94 18.03 48.48 -21.41
C ALA A 94 17.77 49.92 -21.90
N ALA A 95 17.21 50.80 -21.06
CA ALA A 95 16.80 52.15 -21.42
C ALA A 95 17.90 53.22 -21.38
N GLY A 96 19.17 52.83 -21.21
CA GLY A 96 20.32 53.75 -21.20
C GLY A 96 20.63 54.39 -19.84
N PHE A 97 20.16 53.81 -18.73
CA PHE A 97 20.50 54.26 -17.39
C PHE A 97 21.96 53.94 -17.03
N GLY A 98 22.66 54.92 -16.45
CA GLY A 98 24.05 54.78 -16.00
C GLY A 98 24.20 54.29 -14.56
N ALA A 99 23.13 54.29 -13.77
CA ALA A 99 23.08 53.72 -12.42
C ALA A 99 21.64 53.45 -11.96
N VAL A 100 21.48 52.68 -10.89
CA VAL A 100 20.19 52.40 -10.22
C VAL A 100 20.34 52.65 -8.72
N LEU A 101 19.38 53.35 -8.12
CA LEU A 101 19.28 53.54 -6.67
C LEU A 101 17.98 52.93 -6.15
N TYR A 102 18.07 52.35 -4.96
CA TYR A 102 16.91 51.78 -4.28
C TYR A 102 16.36 52.75 -3.24
N ASP A 103 15.04 52.79 -3.14
CA ASP A 103 14.31 53.49 -2.09
C ASP A 103 14.42 52.71 -0.76
N PRO A 104 14.86 53.32 0.37
CA PRO A 104 15.18 54.75 0.57
C PRO A 104 16.58 55.16 0.09
N VAL A 105 16.65 56.28 -0.63
CA VAL A 105 17.90 56.87 -1.11
C VAL A 105 18.64 57.57 0.03
N THR A 106 19.92 57.22 0.23
CA THR A 106 20.76 57.80 1.29
C THR A 106 21.75 58.86 0.77
N ALA A 107 22.36 59.61 1.69
CA ALA A 107 23.44 60.55 1.35
C ALA A 107 24.65 59.86 0.71
N VAL A 108 25.00 58.65 1.17
CA VAL A 108 26.11 57.86 0.61
C VAL A 108 25.82 57.46 -0.83
N ASP A 109 24.56 57.13 -1.14
CA ASP A 109 24.14 56.78 -2.50
C ASP A 109 24.30 57.96 -3.46
N LEU A 110 23.85 59.15 -3.05
CA LEU A 110 24.00 60.37 -3.85
C LEU A 110 25.46 60.81 -4.01
N GLU A 111 26.29 60.68 -2.96
CA GLU A 111 27.73 60.95 -3.07
C GLU A 111 28.43 60.05 -4.11
N ARG A 112 28.05 58.77 -4.17
CA ARG A 112 28.57 57.82 -5.17
C ARG A 112 28.14 58.21 -6.58
N ILE A 113 26.86 58.56 -6.77
CA ILE A 113 26.34 59.01 -8.07
C ILE A 113 27.04 60.28 -8.55
N PHE A 114 27.25 61.25 -7.66
CA PHE A 114 27.93 62.48 -8.03
C PHE A 114 29.43 62.27 -8.27
N ALA A 115 30.08 61.38 -7.52
CA ALA A 115 31.47 60.99 -7.79
C ALA A 115 31.61 60.34 -9.17
N LEU A 116 30.69 59.44 -9.53
CA LEU A 116 30.57 58.85 -10.87
C LEU A 116 30.41 59.94 -11.93
N ALA A 117 29.49 60.87 -11.73
CA ALA A 117 29.23 61.98 -12.64
C ALA A 117 30.49 62.84 -12.90
N ARG A 118 31.34 63.07 -11.89
CA ARG A 118 32.61 63.80 -12.05
C ARG A 118 33.67 63.02 -12.82
N THR A 119 33.83 61.72 -12.54
CA THR A 119 34.76 60.87 -13.32
C THR A 119 34.39 60.91 -14.80
N LEU A 120 33.09 60.77 -15.09
CA LEU A 120 32.53 60.83 -16.43
C LEU A 120 32.65 62.19 -17.13
N ALA A 121 32.88 63.27 -16.37
CA ALA A 121 33.08 64.63 -16.88
C ALA A 121 34.55 64.96 -17.13
N SER A 122 35.45 64.32 -16.38
CA SER A 122 36.90 64.53 -16.48
C SER A 122 37.55 63.84 -17.69
N GLN A 123 36.91 62.80 -18.23
CA GLN A 123 37.38 62.07 -19.40
C GLN A 123 36.67 62.58 -20.65
N GLY A 124 37.35 63.44 -21.42
CA GLY A 124 36.85 64.03 -22.67
C GLY A 124 36.67 63.05 -23.85
N GLN A 125 36.44 61.75 -23.61
CA GLN A 125 36.15 60.77 -24.65
C GLN A 125 34.90 59.96 -24.27
N GLU A 126 33.80 60.23 -24.99
CA GLU A 126 32.52 59.50 -24.98
C GLU A 126 32.67 57.95 -24.92
N ARG A 127 33.78 57.44 -25.48
CA ARG A 127 34.13 56.02 -25.60
C ARG A 127 34.55 55.37 -24.29
N GLU A 128 35.48 55.97 -23.54
CA GLU A 128 35.92 55.47 -22.23
C GLU A 128 34.76 55.46 -21.22
N ARG A 129 33.89 56.47 -21.32
CA ARG A 129 32.64 56.58 -20.56
C ARG A 129 31.67 55.42 -20.84
N ARG A 130 31.46 55.05 -22.12
CA ARG A 130 30.62 53.88 -22.47
C ARG A 130 31.22 52.57 -21.98
N GLN A 131 32.53 52.40 -22.11
CA GLN A 131 33.25 51.19 -21.69
C GLN A 131 33.17 50.98 -20.17
N PHE A 132 33.37 52.04 -19.37
CA PHE A 132 33.27 51.98 -17.91
C PHE A 132 31.84 51.65 -17.42
N LEU A 133 30.81 52.22 -18.06
CA LEU A 133 29.42 51.91 -17.75
C LEU A 133 29.06 50.45 -18.06
N ARG A 134 29.49 49.93 -19.23
CA ARG A 134 29.29 48.51 -19.59
C ARG A 134 29.97 47.56 -18.61
N PHE A 135 31.20 47.88 -18.19
CA PHE A 135 31.94 47.04 -17.24
C PHE A 135 31.29 46.96 -15.86
N ASN A 136 30.77 48.08 -15.35
CA ASN A 136 30.02 48.08 -14.08
C ASN A 136 28.67 47.37 -14.21
N ALA A 137 27.94 47.56 -15.31
CA ALA A 137 26.71 46.83 -15.58
C ALA A 137 26.95 45.30 -15.58
N LEU A 138 28.06 44.85 -16.17
CA LEU A 138 28.41 43.44 -16.23
C LEU A 138 28.67 42.82 -14.84
N ARG A 139 29.32 43.54 -13.92
CA ARG A 139 29.51 43.06 -12.52
C ARG A 139 28.20 42.89 -11.77
N GLN A 140 27.21 43.73 -12.05
CA GLN A 140 25.88 43.59 -11.45
C GLN A 140 25.11 42.40 -12.06
N VAL A 141 25.30 42.19 -13.36
CA VAL A 141 24.64 41.13 -14.13
C VAL A 141 25.12 39.73 -13.77
N GLU A 142 26.34 39.55 -13.25
CA GLU A 142 26.79 38.26 -12.73
C GLU A 142 25.83 37.68 -11.66
N THR A 143 25.35 38.54 -10.74
CA THR A 143 24.41 38.14 -9.69
C THR A 143 23.04 37.80 -10.30
N ASP A 144 22.59 38.55 -11.30
CA ASP A 144 21.31 38.33 -11.97
C ASP A 144 21.32 37.06 -12.81
N LEU A 145 22.43 36.75 -13.48
CA LEU A 145 22.63 35.52 -14.25
C LEU A 145 22.59 34.29 -13.33
N ALA A 146 23.25 34.37 -12.16
CA ALA A 146 23.21 33.33 -11.14
C ALA A 146 21.77 33.10 -10.63
N LEU A 147 21.03 34.18 -10.33
CA LEU A 147 19.64 34.12 -9.89
C LEU A 147 18.72 33.54 -10.98
N LEU A 148 18.90 33.94 -12.25
CA LEU A 148 18.15 33.38 -13.38
C LEU A 148 18.37 31.88 -13.51
N ALA A 149 19.62 31.41 -13.39
CA ALA A 149 19.96 29.98 -13.39
C ALA A 149 19.32 29.23 -12.20
N GLU A 150 19.21 29.90 -11.06
CA GLU A 150 18.59 29.33 -9.86
C GLU A 150 17.05 29.35 -9.90
N LEU A 151 16.41 30.17 -10.73
CA LEU A 151 14.94 30.31 -10.70
C LEU A 151 14.24 29.81 -11.96
N SER A 152 14.89 29.87 -13.12
CA SER A 152 14.23 29.66 -14.42
C SER A 152 14.79 28.47 -15.22
N PRO A 153 13.94 27.61 -15.80
CA PRO A 153 14.39 26.57 -16.75
C PRO A 153 14.92 27.16 -18.06
N ASN A 154 14.47 28.36 -18.46
CA ASN A 154 14.92 29.06 -19.67
C ASN A 154 16.01 30.11 -19.38
N TRP A 155 16.82 29.89 -18.34
CA TRP A 155 17.82 30.86 -17.91
C TRP A 155 18.80 31.19 -19.03
N MET A 156 19.27 30.20 -19.80
CA MET A 156 20.29 30.38 -20.84
C MET A 156 19.88 31.42 -21.90
N GLN A 157 18.68 31.30 -22.46
CA GLN A 157 18.18 32.24 -23.47
C GLN A 157 18.02 33.66 -22.89
N ARG A 158 17.55 33.77 -21.65
CA ARG A 158 17.38 35.06 -20.96
C ARG A 158 18.71 35.71 -20.64
N SER A 159 19.69 34.92 -20.21
CA SER A 159 21.06 35.32 -19.95
C SER A 159 21.74 35.88 -21.20
N LEU A 160 21.59 35.20 -22.34
CA LEU A 160 22.14 35.68 -23.61
C LEU A 160 21.43 36.96 -24.11
N LEU A 161 20.12 37.08 -23.93
CA LEU A 161 19.39 38.32 -24.27
C LEU A 161 19.88 39.51 -23.44
N LEU A 162 20.09 39.30 -22.14
CA LEU A 162 20.61 40.30 -21.23
C LEU A 162 22.02 40.73 -21.65
N LEU A 163 22.90 39.75 -21.89
CA LEU A 163 24.28 40.01 -22.34
C LEU A 163 24.32 40.69 -23.71
N GLN A 164 23.47 40.33 -24.66
CA GLN A 164 23.42 40.97 -25.98
C GLN A 164 23.18 42.48 -25.85
N ARG A 165 22.25 42.87 -24.95
CA ARG A 165 21.92 44.29 -24.71
C ARG A 165 23.05 45.03 -23.99
N ILE A 166 23.68 44.43 -22.99
CA ILE A 166 24.77 45.06 -22.21
C ILE A 166 26.03 45.23 -23.05
N LEU A 167 26.37 44.19 -23.82
CA LEU A 167 27.52 44.19 -24.71
C LEU A 167 27.25 45.04 -25.96
N ASP A 168 25.99 45.33 -26.28
CA ASP A 168 25.53 46.07 -27.46
C ASP A 168 26.06 45.44 -28.76
N VAL A 169 25.78 44.15 -28.91
CA VAL A 169 26.29 43.32 -30.02
C VAL A 169 25.15 42.80 -30.88
N ALA A 170 25.46 42.50 -32.14
CA ALA A 170 24.46 42.10 -33.13
C ALA A 170 23.83 40.74 -32.77
N ALA A 171 24.66 39.78 -32.37
CA ALA A 171 24.21 38.44 -31.98
C ALA A 171 25.20 37.78 -31.01
N LEU A 172 24.70 36.80 -30.26
CA LEU A 172 25.47 35.94 -29.38
C LEU A 172 25.12 34.47 -29.65
N GLY A 173 26.11 33.59 -29.56
CA GLY A 173 25.91 32.14 -29.60
C GLY A 173 26.80 31.47 -28.55
N LEU A 174 26.22 30.57 -27.76
CA LEU A 174 26.95 29.76 -26.79
C LEU A 174 27.01 28.31 -27.27
N TRP A 175 28.23 27.81 -27.45
CA TRP A 175 28.50 26.50 -28.04
C TRP A 175 29.17 25.58 -27.01
N ARG A 176 28.43 24.61 -26.47
CA ARG A 176 29.02 23.56 -25.64
C ARG A 176 29.91 22.67 -26.49
N ILE A 177 31.05 22.30 -25.93
CA ILE A 177 31.95 21.33 -26.55
C ILE A 177 31.58 19.93 -26.06
N ASP A 178 31.22 19.05 -26.99
CA ASP A 178 31.04 17.63 -26.74
C ASP A 178 32.32 16.90 -27.14
N TRP A 179 33.21 16.68 -26.16
CA TRP A 179 34.53 16.09 -26.38
C TRP A 179 34.47 14.60 -26.77
N GLU A 180 33.40 13.88 -26.43
CA GLU A 180 33.25 12.47 -26.76
C GLU A 180 32.87 12.29 -28.24
N GLN A 181 32.00 13.16 -28.74
CA GLN A 181 31.51 13.11 -30.12
C GLN A 181 32.23 14.11 -31.04
N ASP A 182 33.25 14.81 -30.53
CA ASP A 182 34.04 15.85 -31.20
C ASP A 182 33.18 16.84 -31.99
N ARG A 183 32.15 17.40 -31.34
CA ARG A 183 31.20 18.34 -31.96
C ARG A 183 30.92 19.56 -31.07
N LEU A 184 30.41 20.62 -31.69
CA LEU A 184 29.85 21.77 -30.99
C LEU A 184 28.33 21.66 -30.97
N VAL A 185 27.72 21.94 -29.81
CA VAL A 185 26.27 21.93 -29.60
C VAL A 185 25.82 23.31 -29.14
N CYS A 186 24.80 23.87 -29.77
CA CYS A 186 24.24 25.15 -29.38
C CYS A 186 23.42 25.00 -28.08
N GLU A 187 23.86 25.66 -27.01
CA GLU A 187 23.10 25.72 -25.75
C GLU A 187 22.14 26.91 -25.72
N GLY A 188 22.42 27.93 -26.53
CA GLY A 188 21.57 29.09 -26.70
C GLY A 188 22.15 30.07 -27.70
N ALA A 189 21.26 30.81 -28.37
CA ALA A 189 21.64 31.82 -29.34
C ALA A 189 20.61 32.94 -29.39
N VAL A 190 21.09 34.16 -29.61
CA VAL A 190 20.27 35.37 -29.72
C VAL A 190 20.76 36.17 -30.91
N GLY A 191 19.85 36.54 -31.82
CA GLY A 191 20.20 37.26 -33.05
C GLY A 191 20.80 36.38 -34.16
N LEU A 192 20.83 35.05 -33.99
CA LEU A 192 21.25 34.09 -35.02
C LEU A 192 20.04 33.31 -35.56
N PRO A 193 19.88 33.18 -36.89
CA PRO A 193 18.83 32.34 -37.47
C PRO A 193 19.16 30.84 -37.33
N GLU A 194 18.12 30.00 -37.31
CA GLU A 194 18.25 28.54 -37.16
C GLU A 194 19.20 27.92 -38.20
N GLU A 195 19.17 28.41 -39.45
CA GLU A 195 20.06 27.94 -40.51
C GLU A 195 21.54 28.22 -40.20
N PHE A 196 21.86 29.34 -39.55
CA PHE A 196 23.23 29.62 -39.11
C PHE A 196 23.65 28.63 -38.01
N ILE A 197 22.75 28.36 -37.06
CA ILE A 197 23.01 27.45 -35.95
C ILE A 197 23.30 26.03 -36.45
N ARG A 198 22.41 25.53 -37.31
CA ARG A 198 22.52 24.22 -37.93
C ARG A 198 23.84 24.03 -38.69
N GLN A 199 24.25 25.03 -39.47
CA GLN A 199 25.51 24.96 -40.22
C GLN A 199 26.74 24.91 -39.31
N VAL A 200 26.74 25.62 -38.18
CA VAL A 200 27.83 25.56 -37.20
C VAL A 200 27.91 24.17 -36.58
N GLU A 201 26.79 23.59 -36.13
CA GLU A 201 26.78 22.25 -35.52
C GLU A 201 27.19 21.15 -36.51
N GLU A 202 26.63 21.16 -37.72
CA GLU A 202 26.94 20.16 -38.76
C GLU A 202 28.40 20.21 -39.21
N ARG A 203 28.98 21.40 -39.36
CA ARG A 203 30.34 21.57 -39.88
C ARG A 203 31.43 21.54 -38.82
N ALA A 204 31.05 21.70 -37.55
CA ALA A 204 31.94 21.49 -36.42
C ALA A 204 32.09 20.01 -36.04
N GLN A 205 31.25 19.13 -36.58
CA GLN A 205 31.31 17.70 -36.29
C GLN A 205 32.63 17.07 -36.78
N GLY A 206 33.35 16.41 -35.87
CA GLY A 206 34.69 15.86 -36.10
C GLY A 206 35.81 16.91 -36.19
N ARG A 207 35.52 18.16 -35.78
CA ARG A 207 36.45 19.30 -35.85
C ARG A 207 36.41 20.18 -34.60
N ALA A 208 35.70 19.79 -33.53
CA ALA A 208 35.52 20.66 -32.37
C ALA A 208 36.84 20.93 -31.65
N ALA A 209 37.69 19.90 -31.47
CA ALA A 209 39.01 20.07 -30.88
C ALA A 209 39.91 21.02 -31.69
N GLU A 210 39.89 20.88 -33.03
CA GLU A 210 40.62 21.75 -33.97
C GLU A 210 40.16 23.21 -33.84
N LEU A 211 38.85 23.44 -33.87
CA LEU A 211 38.24 24.77 -33.77
C LEU A 211 38.55 25.44 -32.41
N VAL A 212 38.45 24.68 -31.31
CA VAL A 212 38.78 25.18 -29.97
C VAL A 212 40.26 25.56 -29.88
N GLN A 213 41.16 24.72 -30.40
CA GLN A 213 42.59 25.03 -30.41
C GLN A 213 42.88 26.33 -31.16
N ARG A 214 42.30 26.50 -32.36
CA ARG A 214 42.46 27.71 -33.18
C ARG A 214 41.92 28.96 -32.48
N VAL A 215 40.79 28.85 -31.79
CA VAL A 215 40.24 29.95 -30.96
C VAL A 215 41.21 30.30 -29.83
N LEU A 216 41.80 29.31 -29.15
CA LEU A 216 42.77 29.52 -28.07
C LEU A 216 44.11 30.11 -28.55
N GLU A 217 44.52 29.83 -29.79
CA GLU A 217 45.71 30.41 -30.41
C GLU A 217 45.49 31.86 -30.87
N SER A 218 44.23 32.28 -31.04
CA SER A 218 43.83 33.55 -31.65
C SER A 218 42.86 34.39 -30.80
N VAL A 219 42.86 34.20 -29.48
CA VAL A 219 41.90 34.78 -28.49
C VAL A 219 41.71 36.31 -28.63
N VAL A 220 42.67 37.02 -29.21
CA VAL A 220 42.70 38.49 -29.34
C VAL A 220 42.44 38.96 -30.79
N GLN A 221 42.20 38.05 -31.73
CA GLN A 221 42.02 38.37 -33.15
C GLN A 221 40.55 38.21 -33.57
N PRO A 222 39.88 39.29 -34.00
CA PRO A 222 38.55 39.18 -34.61
C PRO A 222 38.57 38.20 -35.79
N VAL A 223 37.48 37.46 -35.91
CA VAL A 223 37.17 36.60 -37.04
C VAL A 223 36.54 37.48 -38.12
N ASP A 224 37.18 37.58 -39.28
CA ASP A 224 36.58 38.25 -40.43
C ASP A 224 35.48 37.35 -41.01
N MET A 225 34.23 37.82 -41.01
CA MET A 225 33.08 37.04 -41.47
C MET A 225 32.53 37.52 -42.82
N ARG A 226 33.23 38.46 -43.47
CA ARG A 226 32.83 38.96 -44.79
C ARG A 226 32.82 37.85 -45.85
N PRO A 227 32.10 38.02 -46.97
CA PRO A 227 31.87 36.95 -47.94
C PRO A 227 33.15 36.40 -48.59
N ASP A 228 34.20 37.21 -48.64
CA ASP A 228 35.53 36.96 -49.19
C ASP A 228 36.57 36.56 -48.13
N SER A 229 36.15 36.38 -46.88
CA SER A 229 37.06 35.98 -45.79
C SER A 229 37.70 34.62 -46.06
N THR A 230 39.02 34.56 -45.87
CA THR A 230 39.82 33.33 -45.86
C THR A 230 40.06 32.82 -44.44
N ASP A 231 39.38 33.36 -43.44
CA ASP A 231 39.56 32.98 -42.05
C ASP A 231 38.99 31.57 -41.81
N GLU A 232 39.88 30.62 -41.57
CA GLU A 232 39.54 29.20 -41.43
C GLU A 232 38.70 28.90 -40.16
N ARG A 233 38.52 29.88 -39.26
CA ARG A 233 37.59 29.79 -38.12
C ARG A 233 36.13 29.97 -38.55
N VAL A 234 35.88 30.50 -39.75
CA VAL A 234 34.54 30.67 -40.31
C VAL A 234 34.10 29.42 -41.04
N ILE A 235 33.19 28.67 -40.40
CA ILE A 235 32.70 27.40 -40.95
C ILE A 235 31.35 27.50 -41.65
N THR A 236 30.62 28.62 -41.52
CA THR A 236 29.32 28.83 -42.19
C THR A 236 29.46 29.21 -43.66
N ASP A 237 28.36 29.25 -44.41
CA ASP A 237 28.37 29.71 -45.80
C ASP A 237 28.29 31.24 -45.93
N ALA A 238 28.96 31.77 -46.95
CA ALA A 238 28.97 33.20 -47.26
C ALA A 238 27.57 33.76 -47.59
N ALA A 239 26.64 32.91 -48.05
CA ALA A 239 25.23 33.30 -48.28
C ALA A 239 24.47 33.48 -46.95
N VAL A 240 24.67 32.57 -45.99
CA VAL A 240 24.04 32.64 -44.67
C VAL A 240 24.59 33.82 -43.86
N ARG A 241 25.91 34.06 -43.90
CA ARG A 241 26.51 35.24 -43.26
C ARG A 241 25.98 36.56 -43.82
N ARG A 242 25.86 36.67 -45.16
CA ARG A 242 25.25 37.84 -45.82
C ARG A 242 23.80 38.07 -45.39
N ALA A 243 23.01 37.00 -45.28
CA ALA A 243 21.63 37.10 -44.82
C ALA A 243 21.52 37.57 -43.36
N CYS A 244 22.52 37.27 -42.52
CA CYS A 244 22.58 37.71 -41.12
C CYS A 244 23.10 39.15 -40.96
N GLY A 245 23.73 39.73 -41.99
CA GLY A 245 24.37 41.05 -41.90
C GLY A 245 25.51 41.11 -40.89
N LEU A 246 26.22 39.99 -40.68
CA LEU A 246 27.33 39.87 -39.74
C LEU A 246 28.66 39.94 -40.52
N GLU A 247 29.52 40.87 -40.15
CA GLU A 247 30.81 41.10 -40.83
C GLU A 247 32.02 40.70 -39.97
N ALA A 248 31.84 40.56 -38.65
CA ALA A 248 32.89 40.10 -37.76
C ALA A 248 32.36 39.29 -36.59
N GLY A 249 33.23 38.47 -36.01
CA GLY A 249 32.98 37.73 -34.79
C GLY A 249 34.17 37.74 -33.83
N LEU A 250 33.90 37.56 -32.54
CA LEU A 250 34.88 37.27 -31.51
C LEU A 250 34.44 36.00 -30.78
N VAL A 251 35.38 35.12 -30.45
CA VAL A 251 35.06 33.88 -29.73
C VAL A 251 35.86 33.83 -28.44
N VAL A 252 35.16 33.72 -27.32
CA VAL A 252 35.73 33.71 -25.98
C VAL A 252 35.50 32.34 -25.33
N PRO A 253 36.52 31.69 -24.76
CA PRO A 253 36.34 30.41 -24.10
C PRO A 253 35.63 30.57 -22.74
N VAL A 254 34.52 29.85 -22.57
CA VAL A 254 33.84 29.72 -21.28
C VAL A 254 34.51 28.60 -20.50
N ARG A 255 35.20 28.94 -19.41
CA ARG A 255 35.99 28.00 -18.62
C ARG A 255 35.25 27.54 -17.38
N ARG A 256 35.28 26.23 -17.12
CA ARG A 256 34.79 25.60 -15.89
C ARG A 256 35.91 24.80 -15.25
N THR A 257 36.22 25.05 -13.97
CA THR A 257 37.29 24.35 -13.24
C THR A 257 38.65 24.33 -13.99
N GLY A 258 38.96 25.41 -14.69
CA GLY A 258 40.19 25.56 -15.49
C GLY A 258 40.17 24.97 -16.91
N ARG A 259 39.14 24.20 -17.29
CA ARG A 259 38.97 23.62 -18.64
C ARG A 259 37.97 24.41 -19.48
N VAL A 260 38.16 24.46 -20.79
CA VAL A 260 37.20 25.08 -21.72
C VAL A 260 35.99 24.14 -21.86
N ALA A 261 34.83 24.60 -21.39
CA ALA A 261 33.58 23.84 -21.44
C ALA A 261 32.70 24.26 -22.63
N ALA A 262 32.80 25.52 -23.04
CA ALA A 262 32.05 26.07 -24.15
C ALA A 262 32.79 27.24 -24.81
N LEU A 263 32.30 27.66 -25.97
CA LEU A 263 32.73 28.85 -26.69
C LEU A 263 31.58 29.85 -26.73
N LEU A 264 31.81 31.07 -26.24
CA LEU A 264 30.90 32.19 -26.41
C LEU A 264 31.31 32.95 -27.67
N SER A 265 30.51 32.85 -28.72
CA SER A 265 30.68 33.60 -29.96
C SER A 265 29.86 34.88 -29.90
N ILE A 266 30.51 36.00 -30.21
CA ILE A 266 29.98 37.35 -30.17
C ILE A 266 30.10 37.92 -31.56
N TYR A 267 29.00 38.42 -32.13
CA TYR A 267 28.93 38.82 -33.52
C TYR A 267 28.60 40.30 -33.67
N PHE A 268 29.20 40.92 -34.69
CA PHE A 268 29.14 42.36 -34.96
C PHE A 268 28.63 42.61 -36.38
N ARG A 269 27.98 43.75 -36.62
CA ARG A 269 27.45 44.10 -37.95
C ARG A 269 28.51 44.69 -38.85
N ARG A 270 29.56 45.25 -38.28
CA ARG A 270 30.68 45.86 -39.01
C ARG A 270 31.99 45.39 -38.42
N TYR A 271 33.01 45.21 -39.26
CA TYR A 271 34.32 44.76 -38.80
C TYR A 271 35.00 45.78 -37.87
N GLU A 272 34.76 47.07 -38.10
CA GLU A 272 35.33 48.18 -37.30
C GLU A 272 34.75 48.28 -35.89
N GLU A 273 33.66 47.56 -35.59
CA GLU A 273 33.05 47.49 -34.26
C GLU A 273 33.88 46.63 -33.29
N VAL A 274 34.82 45.81 -33.78
CA VAL A 274 35.63 44.96 -32.90
C VAL A 274 36.81 45.73 -32.31
N ASN A 275 36.72 46.06 -31.02
CA ASN A 275 37.77 46.75 -30.27
C ASN A 275 38.56 45.79 -29.36
N ARG A 276 39.89 45.80 -29.45
CA ARG A 276 40.76 45.00 -28.58
C ARG A 276 40.74 45.45 -27.12
N GLU A 277 40.44 46.72 -26.86
CA GLU A 277 40.35 47.25 -25.48
C GLU A 277 39.11 46.72 -24.73
N GLU A 278 38.12 46.17 -25.45
CA GLU A 278 36.86 45.65 -24.89
C GLU A 278 36.89 44.14 -24.63
N ILE A 279 38.00 43.46 -24.93
CA ILE A 279 38.14 42.00 -24.74
C ILE A 279 37.86 41.58 -23.29
N GLY A 280 38.35 42.36 -22.32
CA GLY A 280 38.10 42.09 -20.89
C GLY A 280 36.62 42.13 -20.49
N LEU A 281 35.77 42.85 -21.24
CA LEU A 281 34.33 42.85 -21.02
C LEU A 281 33.69 41.53 -21.48
N PHE A 282 34.16 40.98 -22.61
CA PHE A 282 33.66 39.72 -23.15
C PHE A 282 34.14 38.51 -22.34
N ASP A 283 35.37 38.55 -21.83
CA ASP A 283 35.89 37.56 -20.88
C ASP A 283 35.06 37.54 -19.59
N ALA A 284 34.77 38.70 -19.01
CA ALA A 284 33.92 38.78 -17.83
C ALA A 284 32.48 38.27 -18.09
N ALA A 285 31.96 38.41 -19.32
CA ALA A 285 30.65 37.88 -19.70
C ALA A 285 30.68 36.35 -19.80
N ALA A 286 31.76 35.80 -20.34
CA ALA A 286 32.00 34.36 -20.39
C ALA A 286 32.16 33.76 -18.98
N GLU A 287 32.85 34.44 -18.06
CA GLU A 287 32.98 34.01 -16.66
C GLU A 287 31.62 34.03 -15.94
N ALA A 288 30.85 35.10 -16.08
CA ALA A 288 29.52 35.20 -15.47
C ALA A 288 28.57 34.10 -15.97
N LEU A 289 28.61 33.78 -17.27
CA LEU A 289 27.88 32.64 -17.83
C LEU A 289 28.37 31.29 -17.29
N ALA A 290 29.69 31.11 -17.12
CA ALA A 290 30.25 29.88 -16.55
C ALA A 290 29.74 29.62 -15.13
N THR A 291 29.68 30.67 -14.30
CA THR A 291 29.16 30.61 -12.93
C THR A 291 27.67 30.26 -12.93
N ALA A 292 26.86 30.97 -13.72
CA ALA A 292 25.42 30.71 -13.83
C ALA A 292 25.14 29.27 -14.33
N TRP A 293 25.92 28.79 -15.29
CA TRP A 293 25.80 27.42 -15.79
C TRP A 293 26.06 26.38 -14.70
N ALA A 294 27.13 26.54 -13.93
CA ALA A 294 27.45 25.63 -12.84
C ALA A 294 26.31 25.55 -11.80
N ILE A 295 25.69 26.68 -11.48
CA ILE A 295 24.52 26.76 -10.57
C ILE A 295 23.33 25.99 -11.15
N SER A 296 22.99 26.22 -12.43
CA SER A 296 21.87 25.53 -13.07
C SER A 296 22.05 24.01 -13.12
N GLU A 297 23.27 23.52 -13.32
CA GLU A 297 23.53 22.09 -13.43
C GLU A 297 23.35 21.37 -12.11
N VAL A 298 23.91 21.92 -11.02
CA VAL A 298 23.73 21.39 -9.65
C VAL A 298 22.25 21.37 -9.27
N ARG A 299 21.51 22.43 -9.61
CA ARG A 299 20.05 22.49 -9.36
C ARG A 299 19.30 21.42 -10.14
N ARG A 300 19.64 21.22 -11.42
CA ARG A 300 19.00 20.20 -12.27
C ARG A 300 19.22 18.81 -11.71
N GLU A 301 20.44 18.50 -11.29
CA GLU A 301 20.78 17.21 -10.68
C GLU A 301 20.03 16.97 -9.37
N LEU A 302 19.99 17.98 -8.48
CA LEU A 302 19.22 17.91 -7.24
C LEU A 302 17.73 17.66 -7.50
N PHE A 303 17.14 18.38 -8.48
CA PHE A 303 15.74 18.22 -8.84
C PHE A 303 15.46 16.82 -9.41
N LEU A 304 16.30 16.33 -10.32
CA LEU A 304 16.16 14.99 -10.89
C LEU A 304 16.27 13.91 -9.81
N ASN A 305 17.25 14.01 -8.91
CA ASN A 305 17.39 13.09 -7.78
C ASN A 305 16.17 13.14 -6.84
N GLN A 306 15.64 14.33 -6.53
CA GLN A 306 14.43 14.48 -5.71
C GLN A 306 13.19 13.88 -6.38
N GLN A 307 13.01 14.09 -7.69
CA GLN A 307 11.89 13.52 -8.44
C GLN A 307 12.00 12.00 -8.53
N GLN A 308 13.18 11.46 -8.83
CA GLN A 308 13.43 10.02 -8.83
C GLN A 308 13.15 9.39 -7.47
N TYR A 309 13.58 10.05 -6.37
CA TYR A 309 13.29 9.59 -5.02
C TYR A 309 11.78 9.60 -4.71
N ARG A 310 11.06 10.68 -5.05
CA ARG A 310 9.61 10.75 -4.86
C ARG A 310 8.88 9.67 -5.63
N ALA A 311 9.22 9.44 -6.90
CA ALA A 311 8.62 8.38 -7.71
C ALA A 311 8.85 6.98 -7.10
N LEU A 312 10.05 6.70 -6.59
CA LEU A 312 10.39 5.40 -5.99
C LEU A 312 9.75 5.16 -4.61
N VAL A 313 9.45 6.22 -3.84
CA VAL A 313 9.03 6.10 -2.43
C VAL A 313 7.57 6.48 -2.20
N GLU A 314 7.01 7.45 -2.94
CA GLU A 314 5.63 7.91 -2.72
C GLU A 314 4.58 7.08 -3.49
N GLU A 315 4.96 6.49 -4.62
CA GLU A 315 4.05 5.68 -5.45
C GLU A 315 3.96 4.20 -5.01
N GLN A 316 4.86 3.75 -4.13
CA GLN A 316 4.85 2.38 -3.63
C GLN A 316 3.75 2.18 -2.56
N PRO A 317 3.12 0.99 -2.50
CA PRO A 317 2.14 0.66 -1.45
C PRO A 317 2.78 0.40 -0.08
N VAL A 318 4.11 0.47 0.01
CA VAL A 318 4.89 0.18 1.21
C VAL A 318 5.15 1.46 2.01
N GLY A 319 4.81 1.44 3.29
CA GLY A 319 5.09 2.55 4.19
C GLY A 319 6.57 2.60 4.55
N VAL A 320 7.17 3.78 4.51
CA VAL A 320 8.54 4.02 4.95
C VAL A 320 8.55 5.10 6.02
N LEU A 321 9.15 4.79 7.16
CA LEU A 321 9.37 5.73 8.27
C LEU A 321 10.87 5.79 8.60
N LEU A 322 11.35 6.98 8.92
CA LEU A 322 12.63 7.19 9.59
C LEU A 322 12.36 7.76 10.97
N CYS A 323 12.88 7.12 11.99
CA CYS A 323 12.72 7.52 13.38
C CYS A 323 14.08 7.70 14.05
N GLU A 324 14.18 8.63 14.98
CA GLU A 324 15.27 8.65 15.95
C GLU A 324 15.20 7.40 16.85
N LEU A 325 16.31 7.05 17.50
CA LEU A 325 16.36 5.91 18.44
C LEU A 325 15.34 6.03 19.59
N ASN A 326 14.94 7.25 19.95
CA ASN A 326 13.92 7.51 20.96
C ASN A 326 12.47 7.31 20.46
N GLY A 327 12.26 6.91 19.21
CA GLY A 327 10.93 6.71 18.61
C GLY A 327 10.33 7.90 17.88
N THR A 328 11.01 9.05 17.86
CA THR A 328 10.48 10.27 17.20
C THR A 328 10.58 10.15 15.69
N VAL A 329 9.44 10.24 15.00
CA VAL A 329 9.38 10.17 13.54
C VAL A 329 9.99 11.43 12.92
N ARG A 330 11.05 11.24 12.14
CA ARG A 330 11.73 12.29 11.36
C ARG A 330 11.10 12.48 9.99
N LEU A 331 10.75 11.37 9.34
CA LEU A 331 10.23 11.35 7.98
C LEU A 331 9.25 10.19 7.81
N ALA A 332 8.19 10.43 7.06
CA ALA A 332 7.21 9.45 6.65
C ALA A 332 6.85 9.66 5.18
N ASN A 333 6.68 8.60 4.40
CA ASN A 333 6.07 8.70 3.08
C ASN A 333 4.54 8.67 3.17
N GLY A 334 3.85 9.01 2.07
CA GLY A 334 2.38 9.00 2.02
C GLY A 334 1.76 7.62 2.30
N ALA A 335 2.44 6.53 1.91
CA ALA A 335 1.98 5.17 2.21
C ALA A 335 2.01 4.87 3.71
N ALA A 336 3.07 5.24 4.44
CA ALA A 336 3.14 5.06 5.89
C ALA A 336 2.04 5.85 6.61
N ALA A 337 1.77 7.08 6.15
CA ALA A 337 0.67 7.87 6.67
C ALA A 337 -0.68 7.15 6.53
N ARG A 338 -1.01 6.68 5.32
CA ARG A 338 -2.26 5.93 5.07
C ARG A 338 -2.34 4.65 5.89
N LEU A 339 -1.26 3.88 5.97
CA LEU A 339 -1.20 2.63 6.72
C LEU A 339 -1.43 2.82 8.22
N LEU A 340 -1.04 3.97 8.77
CA LEU A 340 -1.25 4.32 10.17
C LEU A 340 -2.53 5.15 10.40
N GLY A 341 -3.30 5.44 9.35
CA GLY A 341 -4.56 6.18 9.42
C GLY A 341 -4.43 7.71 9.44
N TYR A 342 -3.30 8.26 9.00
CA TYR A 342 -3.06 9.70 8.85
C TYR A 342 -3.36 10.19 7.43
N GLU A 343 -4.02 11.34 7.31
CA GLU A 343 -4.33 11.96 6.00
C GLU A 343 -3.09 12.41 5.24
N ARG A 344 -2.05 12.86 5.97
CA ARG A 344 -0.82 13.40 5.38
C ARG A 344 0.41 13.02 6.23
N PRO A 345 1.57 12.76 5.60
CA PRO A 345 2.78 12.34 6.31
C PRO A 345 3.34 13.39 7.28
N GLU A 346 3.10 14.68 7.06
CA GLU A 346 3.60 15.75 7.94
C GLU A 346 2.97 15.70 9.35
N ARG A 347 1.81 15.04 9.49
CA ARG A 347 1.15 14.85 10.79
C ARG A 347 1.82 13.78 11.65
N LEU A 348 2.59 12.88 11.03
CA LEU A 348 3.38 11.87 11.73
C LEU A 348 4.72 12.44 12.19
N ALA A 349 5.29 13.41 11.47
CA ALA A 349 6.57 14.01 11.84
C ALA A 349 6.54 14.63 13.25
N GLY A 350 7.56 14.34 14.05
CA GLY A 350 7.69 14.78 15.44
C GLY A 350 6.90 13.97 16.46
N THR A 351 6.08 13.01 16.04
CA THR A 351 5.37 12.11 16.96
C THR A 351 6.26 10.95 17.40
N ARG A 352 6.00 10.39 18.59
CA ARG A 352 6.67 9.18 19.08
C ARG A 352 5.89 7.95 18.64
N LEU A 353 6.41 7.23 17.64
CA LEU A 353 5.69 6.13 17.00
C LEU A 353 5.19 5.06 17.98
N PRO A 354 6.00 4.56 18.95
CA PRO A 354 5.54 3.54 19.89
C PRO A 354 4.42 4.00 20.83
N GLU A 355 4.33 5.31 21.10
CA GLU A 355 3.31 5.88 22.00
C GLU A 355 2.00 6.19 21.26
N VAL A 356 2.10 6.51 19.97
CA VAL A 356 0.97 6.94 19.15
C VAL A 356 0.27 5.77 18.47
N MET A 357 0.99 4.69 18.19
CA MET A 357 0.40 3.47 17.64
C MET A 357 -0.41 2.73 18.71
N ARG A 358 -1.68 2.46 18.41
CA ARG A 358 -2.50 1.56 19.21
C ARG A 358 -2.33 0.14 18.68
N SER A 359 -1.46 -0.65 19.29
CA SER A 359 -1.28 -2.05 18.92
C SER A 359 -1.96 -3.01 19.91
N LEU A 360 -2.43 -4.15 19.41
CA LEU A 360 -2.92 -5.25 20.25
C LEU A 360 -1.80 -6.17 20.73
N ALA A 361 -0.59 -6.02 20.18
CA ALA A 361 0.63 -6.71 20.60
C ALA A 361 1.76 -5.69 20.85
N PRO A 362 2.72 -5.95 21.76
CA PRO A 362 3.84 -5.06 22.00
C PRO A 362 4.69 -4.84 20.73
N ILE A 363 5.06 -3.58 20.47
CA ILE A 363 6.02 -3.25 19.40
C ILE A 363 7.43 -3.47 19.98
N PRO A 364 8.30 -4.30 19.37
CA PRO A 364 9.63 -4.61 19.90
C PRO A 364 10.65 -3.47 19.63
N TRP A 365 10.30 -2.26 20.04
CA TRP A 365 11.06 -1.04 19.75
C TRP A 365 12.47 -1.05 20.36
N GLU A 366 12.57 -1.42 21.64
CA GLU A 366 13.84 -1.46 22.35
C GLU A 366 14.81 -2.47 21.72
N GLU A 367 14.30 -3.62 21.30
CA GLU A 367 15.09 -4.64 20.59
C GLU A 367 15.64 -4.08 19.28
N TRP A 368 14.79 -3.40 18.48
CA TRP A 368 15.22 -2.80 17.22
C TRP A 368 16.32 -1.76 17.41
N CYS A 369 16.22 -0.91 18.43
CA CYS A 369 17.18 0.17 18.70
C CYS A 369 18.56 -0.34 19.16
N GLN A 370 18.62 -1.53 19.74
CA GLN A 370 19.88 -2.14 20.22
C GLN A 370 20.65 -2.87 19.11
N ARG A 371 20.07 -3.01 17.91
CA ARG A 371 20.72 -3.71 16.80
C ARG A 371 21.89 -2.88 16.23
N PRO A 372 22.97 -3.52 15.76
CA PRO A 372 24.07 -2.82 15.11
C PRO A 372 23.62 -2.08 13.85
N VAL A 373 24.27 -0.94 13.57
CA VAL A 373 24.08 -0.19 12.32
C VAL A 373 24.38 -1.11 11.13
N GLY A 374 23.47 -1.15 10.16
CA GLY A 374 23.63 -1.96 8.94
C GLY A 374 23.30 -3.45 9.11
N ALA A 375 22.89 -3.91 10.30
CA ALA A 375 22.43 -5.28 10.47
C ALA A 375 21.22 -5.61 9.58
N PRO A 376 20.99 -6.90 9.23
CA PRO A 376 19.77 -7.33 8.57
C PRO A 376 18.53 -6.85 9.33
N ALA A 377 17.47 -6.53 8.57
CA ALA A 377 16.24 -6.01 9.15
C ALA A 377 15.63 -7.04 10.11
N ALA A 378 15.15 -6.57 11.26
CA ALA A 378 14.33 -7.37 12.16
C ALA A 378 12.88 -7.28 11.69
N GLU A 379 12.22 -8.43 11.61
CA GLU A 379 10.83 -8.54 11.16
C GLU A 379 9.92 -8.73 12.37
N ALA A 380 8.82 -7.98 12.44
CA ALA A 380 7.75 -8.22 13.41
C ALA A 380 6.39 -7.96 12.77
N THR A 381 5.44 -8.87 12.98
CA THR A 381 4.05 -8.64 12.60
C THR A 381 3.25 -8.15 13.81
N VAL A 382 2.64 -6.98 13.70
CA VAL A 382 1.90 -6.35 14.79
C VAL A 382 0.48 -6.01 14.33
N PRO A 383 -0.57 -6.41 15.06
CA PRO A 383 -1.93 -5.92 14.84
C PRO A 383 -2.04 -4.49 15.38
N VAL A 384 -2.37 -3.55 14.50
CA VAL A 384 -2.44 -2.10 14.75
C VAL A 384 -3.86 -1.63 14.50
N LEU A 385 -4.46 -1.01 15.52
CA LEU A 385 -5.70 -0.29 15.41
C LEU A 385 -5.42 1.12 14.87
N THR A 386 -5.77 1.36 13.61
CA THR A 386 -5.55 2.63 12.93
C THR A 386 -6.56 3.69 13.35
N LEU A 387 -6.25 4.97 13.09
CA LEU A 387 -7.12 6.09 13.45
C LEU A 387 -8.51 6.04 12.77
N ASP A 388 -8.58 5.41 11.60
CA ASP A 388 -9.82 5.12 10.87
C ASP A 388 -10.63 3.96 11.51
N LYS A 389 -10.24 3.47 12.69
CA LYS A 389 -10.94 2.42 13.47
C LYS A 389 -10.94 1.03 12.83
N HIS A 390 -9.99 0.76 11.94
CA HIS A 390 -9.78 -0.58 11.38
C HIS A 390 -8.61 -1.28 12.06
N LEU A 391 -8.71 -2.60 12.21
CA LEU A 391 -7.58 -3.41 12.65
C LEU A 391 -6.79 -3.84 11.42
N ARG A 392 -5.51 -3.45 11.37
CA ARG A 392 -4.58 -3.85 10.32
C ARG A 392 -3.47 -4.71 10.90
N ILE A 393 -3.10 -5.76 10.19
CA ILE A 393 -1.93 -6.56 10.52
C ILE A 393 -0.77 -6.01 9.71
N ILE A 394 0.12 -5.28 10.39
CA ILE A 394 1.25 -4.60 9.75
C ILE A 394 2.53 -5.39 10.04
N GLU A 395 3.23 -5.75 8.98
CA GLU A 395 4.58 -6.29 9.02
C GLU A 395 5.59 -5.14 9.02
N PHE A 396 6.44 -5.11 10.05
CA PHE A 396 7.49 -4.12 10.25
C PHE A 396 8.85 -4.75 9.94
N HIS A 397 9.59 -4.14 9.03
CA HIS A 397 11.01 -4.45 8.81
C HIS A 397 11.84 -3.29 9.35
N ALA A 398 12.46 -3.49 10.51
CA ALA A 398 13.21 -2.47 11.22
C ALA A 398 14.72 -2.64 11.02
N ARG A 399 15.41 -1.58 10.59
CA ARG A 399 16.86 -1.55 10.43
C ARG A 399 17.43 -0.28 11.04
N VAL A 400 18.52 -0.39 11.79
CA VAL A 400 19.29 0.78 12.23
C VAL A 400 20.24 1.18 11.11
N ILE A 401 20.13 2.42 10.65
CA ILE A 401 20.98 3.02 9.62
C ILE A 401 21.62 4.30 10.15
N GLU A 402 22.71 4.74 9.52
CA GLU A 402 23.34 6.02 9.85
C GLU A 402 23.05 7.01 8.74
N LEU A 403 22.59 8.21 9.11
CA LEU A 403 22.31 9.29 8.17
C LEU A 403 23.01 10.58 8.62
N PRO A 404 23.52 11.39 7.66
CA PRO A 404 24.16 12.66 7.98
C PRO A 404 23.12 13.72 8.34
N MET A 405 23.27 14.36 9.49
CA MET A 405 22.46 15.52 9.91
C MET A 405 23.18 16.85 9.64
N SER A 406 24.51 16.81 9.53
CA SER A 406 25.39 17.92 9.15
C SER A 406 26.52 17.39 8.26
N THR A 407 27.36 18.28 7.73
CA THR A 407 28.56 17.87 6.98
C THR A 407 29.61 17.15 7.83
N ARG A 408 29.46 17.11 9.16
CA ARG A 408 30.43 16.54 10.09
C ARG A 408 29.88 15.44 11.00
N ASP A 409 28.56 15.37 11.20
CA ASP A 409 27.95 14.49 12.20
C ASP A 409 26.92 13.53 11.57
N TRP A 410 27.15 12.24 11.77
CA TRP A 410 26.27 11.14 11.40
C TRP A 410 25.59 10.60 12.65
N PHE A 411 24.29 10.30 12.54
CA PHE A 411 23.52 9.81 13.66
C PHE A 411 22.75 8.54 13.30
N PRO A 412 22.69 7.56 14.22
CA PRO A 412 21.88 6.36 14.03
C PRO A 412 20.39 6.68 14.08
N GLN A 413 19.65 6.10 13.14
CA GLN A 413 18.20 6.20 13.01
C GLN A 413 17.61 4.82 12.74
N VAL A 414 16.37 4.60 13.15
CA VAL A 414 15.60 3.40 12.85
C VAL A 414 14.80 3.65 11.57
N GLN A 415 15.18 2.96 10.50
CA GLN A 415 14.38 2.84 9.29
C GLN A 415 13.35 1.73 9.50
N LEU A 416 12.08 2.04 9.27
CA LEU A 416 10.99 1.07 9.26
C LEU A 416 10.40 1.01 7.87
N VAL A 417 10.19 -0.21 7.39
CA VAL A 417 9.42 -0.51 6.21
C VAL A 417 8.16 -1.27 6.65
N LEU A 418 6.98 -0.77 6.27
CA LEU A 418 5.68 -1.21 6.75
C LEU A 418 4.89 -1.81 5.60
N ARG A 419 4.37 -3.02 5.79
CA ARG A 419 3.49 -3.67 4.83
C ARG A 419 2.19 -4.09 5.50
N ASP A 420 1.06 -3.71 4.91
CA ASP A 420 -0.24 -4.26 5.29
C ASP A 420 -0.35 -5.69 4.75
N VAL A 421 -0.39 -6.67 5.65
CA VAL A 421 -0.52 -8.09 5.33
C VAL A 421 -1.85 -8.65 5.82
N THR A 422 -2.82 -7.77 6.13
CA THR A 422 -4.12 -8.17 6.70
C THR A 422 -4.85 -9.16 5.80
N LEU A 423 -4.91 -8.89 4.50
CA LEU A 423 -5.63 -9.74 3.54
C LEU A 423 -4.91 -11.07 3.31
N GLU A 424 -3.58 -11.05 3.16
CA GLU A 424 -2.76 -12.24 3.02
C GLU A 424 -2.89 -13.16 4.24
N ARG A 425 -2.83 -12.59 5.45
CA ARG A 425 -3.05 -13.33 6.69
C ARG A 425 -4.46 -13.91 6.77
N ARG A 426 -5.50 -13.14 6.45
CA ARG A 426 -6.89 -13.63 6.41
C ARG A 426 -7.02 -14.84 5.47
N ARG A 427 -6.42 -14.80 4.28
CA ARG A 427 -6.43 -15.89 3.30
C ARG A 427 -5.64 -17.11 3.73
N LEU A 428 -4.44 -16.93 4.29
CA LEU A 428 -3.64 -18.05 4.81
C LEU A 428 -4.40 -18.77 5.93
N MET A 429 -4.96 -18.01 6.86
CA MET A 429 -5.76 -18.54 7.95
C MET A 429 -6.99 -19.31 7.44
N GLU A 430 -7.71 -18.78 6.46
CA GLU A 430 -8.83 -19.49 5.83
C GLU A 430 -8.40 -20.86 5.29
N LEU A 431 -7.27 -20.94 4.59
CA LEU A 431 -6.73 -22.19 4.05
C LEU A 431 -6.31 -23.18 5.13
N GLU A 432 -5.65 -22.70 6.18
CA GLU A 432 -5.24 -23.53 7.32
C GLU A 432 -6.45 -24.07 8.08
N LEU A 433 -7.46 -23.22 8.31
CA LEU A 433 -8.70 -23.60 8.98
C LEU A 433 -9.48 -24.63 8.15
N LEU A 434 -9.51 -24.49 6.82
CA LEU A 434 -10.07 -25.49 5.91
C LEU A 434 -9.34 -26.83 6.01
N HIS A 435 -8.01 -26.81 6.03
CA HIS A 435 -7.19 -28.02 6.15
C HIS A 435 -7.47 -28.75 7.48
N ASP A 436 -7.49 -28.02 8.60
CA ASP A 436 -7.74 -28.57 9.92
C ASP A 436 -9.17 -29.13 10.06
N LEU A 437 -10.18 -28.40 9.56
CA LEU A 437 -11.56 -28.88 9.54
C LEU A 437 -11.65 -30.20 8.78
N THR A 438 -11.02 -30.29 7.60
CA THR A 438 -11.04 -31.50 6.77
C THR A 438 -10.40 -32.70 7.48
N ARG A 439 -9.31 -32.47 8.23
CA ARG A 439 -8.64 -33.49 9.03
C ARG A 439 -9.54 -34.00 10.16
N MET A 440 -10.23 -33.10 10.87
CA MET A 440 -11.15 -33.49 11.96
C MET A 440 -12.33 -34.36 11.48
N VAL A 441 -12.82 -34.15 10.26
CA VAL A 441 -13.87 -35.01 9.69
C VAL A 441 -13.38 -36.47 9.61
N SER A 442 -12.10 -36.64 9.28
CA SER A 442 -11.52 -37.95 9.00
C SER A 442 -11.14 -38.72 10.27
N GLU A 443 -10.74 -38.01 11.32
CA GLU A 443 -10.16 -38.61 12.53
C GLU A 443 -11.19 -38.83 13.65
N ASP A 444 -11.97 -37.81 14.03
CA ASP A 444 -12.79 -37.86 15.26
C ASP A 444 -14.30 -37.69 15.03
N ARG A 445 -14.72 -37.15 13.87
CA ARG A 445 -16.13 -36.90 13.53
C ARG A 445 -16.91 -36.10 14.58
N ASN A 446 -16.20 -35.35 15.43
CA ASN A 446 -16.79 -34.60 16.52
C ASN A 446 -17.03 -33.15 16.08
N LEU A 447 -18.30 -32.83 15.78
CA LEU A 447 -18.71 -31.48 15.38
C LEU A 447 -18.47 -30.43 16.48
N ASP A 448 -18.59 -30.82 17.75
CA ASP A 448 -18.39 -29.88 18.86
C ASP A 448 -16.91 -29.47 18.95
N SER A 449 -15.98 -30.43 18.81
CA SER A 449 -14.54 -30.14 18.73
C SER A 449 -14.19 -29.23 17.57
N ALA A 450 -14.82 -29.42 16.41
CA ALA A 450 -14.60 -28.57 15.24
C ALA A 450 -15.09 -27.13 15.48
N PHE A 451 -16.28 -26.96 16.07
CA PHE A 451 -16.80 -25.65 16.43
C PHE A 451 -15.92 -24.95 17.48
N GLU A 452 -15.44 -25.67 18.49
CA GLU A 452 -14.52 -25.12 19.49
C GLU A 452 -13.21 -24.65 18.87
N MET A 453 -12.60 -25.46 18.00
CA MET A 453 -11.38 -25.08 17.30
C MET A 453 -11.58 -23.82 16.46
N VAL A 454 -12.66 -23.74 15.68
CA VAL A 454 -12.95 -22.56 14.84
C VAL A 454 -13.12 -21.32 15.70
N ALA A 455 -13.91 -21.39 16.77
CA ALA A 455 -14.14 -20.26 17.67
C ALA A 455 -12.83 -19.80 18.33
N ASP A 456 -12.00 -20.73 18.79
CA ASP A 456 -10.69 -20.44 19.40
C ASP A 456 -9.72 -19.78 18.43
N ARG A 457 -9.63 -20.31 17.21
CA ARG A 457 -8.73 -19.81 16.17
C ARG A 457 -9.12 -18.40 15.72
N LEU A 458 -10.42 -18.18 15.44
CA LEU A 458 -10.92 -16.84 15.07
C LEU A 458 -10.68 -15.82 16.18
N GLN A 459 -10.91 -16.18 17.45
CA GLN A 459 -10.65 -15.27 18.57
C GLN A 459 -9.16 -14.97 18.74
N ARG A 460 -8.31 -16.00 18.74
CA ARG A 460 -6.87 -15.86 19.04
C ARG A 460 -6.10 -15.11 17.97
N GLU A 461 -6.40 -15.37 16.69
CA GLU A 461 -5.59 -14.83 15.58
C GLU A 461 -6.03 -13.41 15.16
N PHE A 462 -7.32 -13.09 15.26
CA PHE A 462 -7.86 -11.78 14.86
C PHE A 462 -8.26 -10.89 16.04
N GLY A 463 -8.25 -11.42 17.26
CA GLY A 463 -8.58 -10.65 18.46
C GLY A 463 -10.04 -10.22 18.54
N TYR A 464 -10.97 -10.98 17.95
CA TYR A 464 -12.40 -10.71 18.09
C TYR A 464 -12.82 -10.80 19.55
N ALA A 465 -13.73 -9.92 19.97
CA ALA A 465 -14.17 -9.86 21.36
C ALA A 465 -15.08 -11.02 21.71
N LEU A 466 -15.93 -11.40 20.75
CA LEU A 466 -16.84 -12.54 20.85
C LEU A 466 -16.81 -13.33 19.55
N VAL A 467 -16.72 -14.65 19.66
CA VAL A 467 -16.96 -15.59 18.56
C VAL A 467 -17.91 -16.66 19.09
N GLY A 468 -19.09 -16.78 18.49
CA GLY A 468 -20.15 -17.69 18.91
C GLY A 468 -20.67 -18.52 17.75
N LEU A 469 -20.58 -19.84 17.85
CA LEU A 469 -21.24 -20.81 17.00
C LEU A 469 -22.43 -21.39 17.74
N ALA A 470 -23.62 -21.21 17.18
CA ALA A 470 -24.86 -21.68 17.79
C ALA A 470 -25.78 -22.35 16.78
N LEU A 471 -26.48 -23.39 17.23
CA LEU A 471 -27.48 -24.10 16.45
C LEU A 471 -28.88 -23.81 16.99
N LEU A 472 -29.87 -23.81 16.10
CA LEU A 472 -31.27 -23.71 16.47
C LEU A 472 -31.71 -24.95 17.26
N SER A 473 -32.52 -24.73 18.28
CA SER A 473 -33.25 -25.78 18.99
C SER A 473 -34.21 -26.52 18.05
N ALA A 474 -34.65 -27.72 18.44
CA ALA A 474 -35.52 -28.55 17.60
C ALA A 474 -36.88 -27.88 17.24
N ASP A 475 -37.37 -26.99 18.10
CA ASP A 475 -38.56 -26.17 17.90
C ASP A 475 -38.29 -24.84 17.15
N GLY A 476 -37.02 -24.52 16.88
CA GLY A 476 -36.58 -23.31 16.18
C GLY A 476 -36.70 -22.01 16.98
N THR A 477 -37.02 -22.09 18.29
CA THR A 477 -37.30 -20.90 19.11
C THR A 477 -36.08 -20.27 19.75
N ARG A 478 -35.00 -21.04 19.91
CA ARG A 478 -33.78 -20.64 20.61
C ARG A 478 -32.53 -21.01 19.84
N PHE A 479 -31.49 -20.21 19.99
CA PHE A 479 -30.12 -20.59 19.68
C PHE A 479 -29.49 -21.25 20.91
N VAL A 480 -28.81 -22.37 20.68
CA VAL A 480 -28.03 -23.09 21.67
C VAL A 480 -26.57 -23.04 21.23
N GLY A 481 -25.75 -22.33 21.99
CA GLY A 481 -24.32 -22.19 21.74
C GLY A 481 -23.62 -23.54 21.83
N ARG A 482 -22.89 -23.89 20.77
CA ARG A 482 -22.06 -25.09 20.70
C ARG A 482 -20.60 -24.79 21.00
N ALA A 483 -20.13 -23.63 20.55
CA ALA A 483 -18.83 -23.10 20.93
C ALA A 483 -18.94 -21.59 21.04
N VAL A 484 -18.62 -21.05 22.21
CA VAL A 484 -18.63 -19.60 22.42
C VAL A 484 -17.33 -19.20 23.12
N ARG A 485 -16.72 -18.15 22.59
CA ARG A 485 -15.51 -17.53 23.11
C ARG A 485 -15.78 -16.05 23.28
N VAL A 486 -15.61 -15.55 24.49
CA VAL A 486 -15.82 -14.14 24.84
C VAL A 486 -14.67 -13.67 25.69
N GLU A 487 -14.15 -12.49 25.41
CA GLU A 487 -13.19 -11.81 26.27
C GLU A 487 -13.79 -11.64 27.67
N GLY A 488 -13.11 -12.05 28.74
CA GLY A 488 -13.63 -11.92 30.11
C GLY A 488 -14.58 -13.04 30.58
N GLY A 489 -14.95 -13.99 29.71
CA GLY A 489 -15.73 -15.17 30.07
C GLY A 489 -17.19 -15.14 29.63
N LEU A 490 -17.84 -16.31 29.67
CA LEU A 490 -19.21 -16.52 29.16
C LEU A 490 -20.25 -16.24 30.25
N THR A 491 -21.29 -15.45 29.91
CA THR A 491 -22.40 -15.12 30.82
C THR A 491 -23.69 -15.89 30.51
N PHE A 492 -23.88 -16.39 29.28
CA PHE A 492 -25.00 -17.23 28.87
C PHE A 492 -24.66 -18.06 27.62
N ASN A 493 -25.31 -19.21 27.44
CA ASN A 493 -25.09 -20.11 26.29
C ASN A 493 -26.36 -20.39 25.45
N GLU A 494 -27.49 -19.78 25.80
CA GLU A 494 -28.75 -19.90 25.05
C GLU A 494 -29.49 -18.57 24.97
N TRP A 495 -30.07 -18.25 23.81
CA TRP A 495 -30.86 -17.03 23.60
C TRP A 495 -31.99 -17.24 22.60
N ARG A 496 -32.95 -16.31 22.55
CA ARG A 496 -34.12 -16.42 21.66
C ARG A 496 -33.73 -16.17 20.20
N ALA A 497 -34.26 -16.99 19.30
CA ALA A 497 -33.97 -16.91 17.87
C ALA A 497 -34.72 -15.78 17.14
N ASP A 498 -35.69 -15.14 17.79
CA ASP A 498 -36.47 -14.03 17.22
C ASP A 498 -35.89 -12.63 17.52
N ARG A 499 -34.82 -12.58 18.32
CA ARG A 499 -34.15 -11.35 18.77
C ARG A 499 -32.73 -11.22 18.22
N GLY A 500 -32.19 -10.01 18.25
CA GLY A 500 -30.80 -9.78 17.89
C GLY A 500 -30.58 -9.72 16.38
N VAL A 501 -29.39 -9.28 16.00
CA VAL A 501 -28.88 -9.39 14.63
C VAL A 501 -28.78 -10.87 14.23
N THR A 502 -28.42 -11.76 15.16
CA THR A 502 -28.44 -13.22 14.95
C THR A 502 -29.82 -13.77 14.56
N GLY A 503 -30.89 -13.32 15.21
CA GLY A 503 -32.26 -13.67 14.84
C GLY A 503 -32.70 -13.07 13.50
N ARG A 504 -32.33 -11.81 13.22
CA ARG A 504 -32.53 -11.18 11.90
C ARG A 504 -31.88 -12.00 10.78
N ALA A 505 -30.64 -12.45 10.99
CA ALA A 505 -29.88 -13.22 10.01
C ALA A 505 -30.59 -14.53 9.61
N VAL A 506 -31.12 -15.28 10.60
CA VAL A 506 -31.87 -16.51 10.35
C VAL A 506 -33.23 -16.23 9.69
N ARG A 507 -33.97 -15.23 10.16
CA ARG A 507 -35.28 -14.85 9.60
C ARG A 507 -35.19 -14.42 8.14
N GLU A 508 -34.16 -13.66 7.78
CA GLU A 508 -33.88 -13.26 6.40
C GLU A 508 -33.12 -14.32 5.60
N ASN A 509 -32.64 -15.37 6.26
CA ASN A 509 -31.71 -16.36 5.72
C ASN A 509 -30.51 -15.70 5.00
N ARG A 510 -29.99 -14.61 5.58
CA ARG A 510 -28.97 -13.74 4.97
C ARG A 510 -27.98 -13.30 6.03
N ALA A 511 -26.69 -13.34 5.69
CA ALA A 511 -25.64 -12.86 6.57
C ALA A 511 -25.75 -11.34 6.79
N GLN A 512 -25.32 -10.89 7.97
CA GLN A 512 -25.46 -9.50 8.41
C GLN A 512 -24.07 -8.94 8.75
N LEU A 513 -23.84 -7.68 8.38
CA LEU A 513 -22.70 -6.88 8.81
C LEU A 513 -23.27 -5.59 9.43
N VAL A 514 -23.04 -5.43 10.72
CA VAL A 514 -23.46 -4.25 11.49
C VAL A 514 -22.20 -3.51 11.91
N VAL A 515 -21.88 -2.42 11.20
CA VAL A 515 -20.66 -1.63 11.43
C VAL A 515 -20.72 -0.76 12.70
N ASP A 516 -21.93 -0.52 13.25
CA ASP A 516 -22.15 0.16 14.52
C ASP A 516 -23.36 -0.42 15.24
N VAL A 517 -23.13 -1.32 16.20
CA VAL A 517 -24.22 -1.98 16.94
C VAL A 517 -25.08 -1.00 17.73
N ARG A 518 -24.53 0.16 18.14
CA ARG A 518 -25.27 1.20 18.88
C ARG A 518 -26.33 1.90 18.04
N GLN A 519 -26.24 1.80 16.72
CA GLN A 519 -27.17 2.42 15.77
C GLN A 519 -28.15 1.39 15.19
N ASP A 520 -27.94 0.10 15.43
CA ASP A 520 -28.79 -0.95 14.90
C ASP A 520 -29.94 -1.27 15.87
N PRO A 521 -31.20 -1.15 15.44
CA PRO A 521 -32.36 -1.32 16.33
C PRO A 521 -32.62 -2.78 16.74
N ASP A 522 -32.10 -3.77 16.01
CA ASP A 522 -32.24 -5.17 16.42
C ASP A 522 -31.05 -5.66 17.25
N TYR A 523 -30.00 -4.84 17.44
CA TYR A 523 -28.90 -5.23 18.30
C TYR A 523 -29.38 -5.42 19.74
N PHE A 524 -28.97 -6.54 20.32
CA PHE A 524 -29.22 -6.87 21.71
C PHE A 524 -27.87 -7.09 22.37
N ASP A 525 -27.60 -6.32 23.42
CA ASP A 525 -26.34 -6.41 24.15
C ASP A 525 -26.25 -7.74 24.93
N PRO A 526 -25.37 -8.67 24.53
CA PRO A 526 -25.22 -9.94 25.20
C PRO A 526 -24.50 -9.78 26.56
N GLN A 527 -23.65 -8.76 26.71
CA GLN A 527 -22.83 -8.56 27.90
C GLN A 527 -22.82 -7.07 28.29
N PRO A 528 -23.69 -6.64 29.22
CA PRO A 528 -23.79 -5.23 29.61
C PRO A 528 -22.47 -4.59 30.06
N ASP A 529 -21.57 -5.40 30.65
CA ASP A 529 -20.26 -4.96 31.13
C ASP A 529 -19.18 -4.97 30.03
N LEU A 530 -19.48 -5.52 28.84
CA LEU A 530 -18.58 -5.61 27.69
C LEU A 530 -19.23 -5.02 26.43
N PRO A 531 -19.37 -3.68 26.34
CA PRO A 531 -19.99 -3.06 25.18
C PRO A 531 -19.21 -3.34 23.90
N MET A 532 -19.93 -3.86 22.90
CA MET A 532 -19.41 -4.16 21.56
C MET A 532 -19.62 -2.96 20.62
N GLU A 533 -18.93 -2.98 19.48
CA GLU A 533 -18.97 -1.90 18.49
C GLU A 533 -19.52 -2.31 17.13
N SER A 534 -19.23 -3.53 16.69
CA SER A 534 -19.73 -4.07 15.42
C SER A 534 -19.91 -5.58 15.53
N GLU A 535 -20.80 -6.11 14.67
CA GLU A 535 -21.21 -7.51 14.66
C GLU A 535 -21.26 -8.02 13.21
N VAL A 536 -20.72 -9.22 13.00
CA VAL A 536 -20.86 -10.00 11.77
C VAL A 536 -21.58 -11.29 12.13
N VAL A 537 -22.66 -11.59 11.41
CA VAL A 537 -23.39 -12.85 11.55
C VAL A 537 -23.43 -13.58 10.22
N ALA A 538 -22.80 -14.75 10.15
CA ALA A 538 -22.98 -15.70 9.06
C ALA A 538 -24.01 -16.77 9.46
N VAL A 539 -24.89 -17.13 8.53
CA VAL A 539 -25.92 -18.14 8.75
C VAL A 539 -25.38 -19.50 8.33
N LEU A 540 -25.53 -20.51 9.20
CA LEU A 540 -25.28 -21.92 8.88
C LEU A 540 -26.55 -22.55 8.32
N ARG A 541 -26.43 -23.28 7.21
CA ARG A 541 -27.56 -23.86 6.48
C ARG A 541 -27.44 -25.37 6.32
N ARG A 542 -28.61 -26.02 6.26
CA ARG A 542 -28.77 -27.39 5.77
C ARG A 542 -29.80 -27.39 4.66
N GLU A 543 -29.39 -27.82 3.47
CA GLU A 543 -30.26 -27.86 2.28
C GLU A 543 -30.95 -26.51 2.03
N GLY A 544 -30.20 -25.41 2.19
CA GLY A 544 -30.66 -24.04 2.00
C GLY A 544 -31.46 -23.43 3.17
N LYS A 545 -31.84 -24.23 4.18
CA LYS A 545 -32.58 -23.76 5.36
C LYS A 545 -31.63 -23.37 6.50
N PRO A 546 -31.88 -22.27 7.21
CA PRO A 546 -31.05 -21.87 8.34
C PRO A 546 -31.18 -22.87 9.49
N ILE A 547 -30.04 -23.32 10.02
CA ILE A 547 -29.94 -24.24 11.16
C ILE A 547 -29.17 -23.65 12.34
N GLY A 548 -28.50 -22.51 12.15
CA GLY A 548 -27.63 -21.92 13.15
C GLY A 548 -26.93 -20.67 12.62
N VAL A 549 -26.03 -20.13 13.42
CA VAL A 549 -25.26 -18.92 13.12
C VAL A 549 -23.82 -19.05 13.63
N LEU A 550 -22.91 -18.38 12.91
CA LEU A 550 -21.60 -17.93 13.38
C LEU A 550 -21.71 -16.43 13.63
N ASN A 551 -21.61 -16.03 14.89
CA ASN A 551 -21.58 -14.65 15.35
C ASN A 551 -20.16 -14.22 15.70
N ILE A 552 -19.74 -13.05 15.23
CA ILE A 552 -18.45 -12.43 15.54
C ILE A 552 -18.72 -10.99 15.95
N GLU A 553 -18.27 -10.59 17.14
CA GLU A 553 -18.37 -9.21 17.60
C GLU A 553 -16.98 -8.65 17.96
N SER A 554 -16.82 -7.35 17.72
CA SER A 554 -15.59 -6.62 18.01
C SER A 554 -15.87 -5.42 18.92
N ARG A 555 -14.81 -4.88 19.53
CA ARG A 555 -14.88 -3.75 20.46
C ARG A 555 -13.60 -2.91 20.45
N ARG A 556 -13.51 -1.91 21.35
CA ARG A 556 -12.31 -1.07 21.59
C ARG A 556 -11.82 -0.32 20.34
N GLY A 557 -12.75 0.15 19.53
CA GLY A 557 -12.50 0.89 18.31
C GLY A 557 -12.26 0.03 17.08
N HIS A 558 -12.23 -1.31 17.18
CA HIS A 558 -12.12 -2.20 16.03
C HIS A 558 -13.51 -2.37 15.40
N ARG A 559 -13.72 -1.82 14.20
CA ARG A 559 -14.96 -2.05 13.42
C ARG A 559 -14.76 -3.14 12.37
N LEU A 560 -15.68 -4.09 12.35
CA LEU A 560 -15.72 -5.17 11.38
C LEU A 560 -16.12 -4.64 10.01
N ASP A 561 -15.55 -5.24 8.96
CA ASP A 561 -15.71 -4.83 7.58
C ASP A 561 -16.24 -5.96 6.66
N GLN A 562 -16.22 -5.73 5.36
CA GLN A 562 -16.67 -6.69 4.35
C GLN A 562 -15.78 -7.93 4.24
N GLU A 563 -14.50 -7.82 4.56
CA GLU A 563 -13.59 -8.97 4.55
C GLU A 563 -13.82 -9.86 5.78
N ASP A 564 -14.17 -9.28 6.93
CA ASP A 564 -14.60 -10.06 8.10
C ASP A 564 -15.88 -10.85 7.80
N LEU A 565 -16.84 -10.23 7.10
CA LEU A 565 -18.03 -10.92 6.62
C LEU A 565 -17.69 -12.05 5.64
N ARG A 566 -16.75 -11.85 4.71
CA ARG A 566 -16.30 -12.90 3.78
C ARG A 566 -15.64 -14.06 4.51
N LEU A 567 -14.76 -13.78 5.46
CA LEU A 567 -14.15 -14.81 6.30
C LEU A 567 -15.22 -15.63 7.02
N ALA A 568 -16.19 -14.97 7.68
CA ALA A 568 -17.27 -15.64 8.38
C ALA A 568 -18.14 -16.50 7.44
N LEU A 569 -18.43 -16.01 6.23
CA LEU A 569 -19.17 -16.76 5.21
C LEU A 569 -18.42 -18.00 4.74
N ASN A 570 -17.11 -17.88 4.47
CA ASN A 570 -16.31 -19.02 4.02
C ASN A 570 -16.21 -20.08 5.11
N VAL A 571 -15.95 -19.66 6.36
CA VAL A 571 -15.98 -20.56 7.52
C VAL A 571 -17.34 -21.25 7.66
N ALA A 572 -18.46 -20.51 7.53
CA ALA A 572 -19.79 -21.08 7.59
C ALA A 572 -20.00 -22.16 6.53
N VAL A 573 -19.61 -21.92 5.27
CA VAL A 573 -19.69 -22.91 4.18
C VAL A 573 -18.88 -24.17 4.50
N HIS A 574 -17.67 -24.03 5.05
CA HIS A 574 -16.87 -25.20 5.43
C HIS A 574 -17.49 -26.00 6.58
N LEU A 575 -18.08 -25.33 7.56
CA LEU A 575 -18.83 -25.99 8.64
C LEU A 575 -20.07 -26.71 8.11
N GLU A 576 -20.82 -26.10 7.18
CA GLU A 576 -21.98 -26.73 6.53
C GLU A 576 -21.57 -28.02 5.79
N LEU A 577 -20.46 -28.00 5.07
CA LEU A 577 -19.91 -29.17 4.37
C LEU A 577 -19.50 -30.27 5.34
N LEU A 578 -18.77 -29.91 6.41
CA LEU A 578 -18.38 -30.84 7.48
C LEU A 578 -19.62 -31.52 8.10
N MET A 579 -20.63 -30.73 8.47
CA MET A 579 -21.87 -31.25 9.05
C MET A 579 -22.55 -32.23 8.10
N ARG A 580 -22.66 -31.89 6.81
CA ARG A 580 -23.25 -32.77 5.81
C ARG A 580 -22.46 -34.06 5.63
N GLN A 581 -21.14 -34.01 5.68
CA GLN A 581 -20.29 -35.18 5.55
C GLN A 581 -20.48 -36.12 6.74
N VAL A 582 -20.47 -35.59 7.97
CA VAL A 582 -20.74 -36.38 9.19
C VAL A 582 -22.11 -37.05 9.12
N GLU A 583 -23.16 -36.30 8.76
CA GLU A 583 -24.52 -36.85 8.58
C GLU A 583 -24.55 -37.96 7.53
N LEU A 584 -23.90 -37.77 6.37
CA LEU A 584 -23.88 -38.76 5.29
C LEU A 584 -23.12 -40.02 5.71
N THR A 585 -21.98 -39.88 6.38
CA THR A 585 -21.20 -41.00 6.89
C THR A 585 -21.99 -41.78 7.93
N GLU A 586 -22.66 -41.12 8.87
CA GLU A 586 -23.54 -41.79 9.84
C GLU A 586 -24.69 -42.53 9.14
N GLN A 587 -25.31 -41.93 8.12
CA GLN A 587 -26.36 -42.60 7.35
C GLN A 587 -25.83 -43.82 6.60
N LEU A 588 -24.65 -43.73 6.00
CA LEU A 588 -23.99 -44.85 5.32
C LEU A 588 -23.65 -45.96 6.31
N GLU A 589 -23.16 -45.64 7.51
CA GLU A 589 -22.88 -46.61 8.56
C GLU A 589 -24.15 -47.28 9.08
N ARG A 590 -25.21 -46.51 9.36
CA ARG A 590 -26.51 -47.09 9.76
C ARG A 590 -27.03 -48.04 8.68
N LYS A 591 -26.94 -47.67 7.40
CA LYS A 591 -27.32 -48.55 6.27
C LYS A 591 -26.40 -49.76 6.14
N ALA A 592 -25.11 -49.63 6.42
CA ALA A 592 -24.15 -50.72 6.35
C ALA A 592 -24.26 -51.71 7.52
N LEU A 593 -24.87 -51.32 8.64
CA LEU A 593 -24.98 -52.13 9.86
C LEU A 593 -26.40 -52.64 10.16
N THR A 594 -27.40 -52.26 9.36
CA THR A 594 -28.80 -52.68 9.53
C THR A 594 -29.24 -53.57 8.38
N ASP A 595 -30.09 -54.56 8.65
CA ASP A 595 -30.76 -55.36 7.63
C ASP A 595 -31.98 -54.58 7.07
N PRO A 596 -32.06 -54.35 5.75
CA PRO A 596 -33.08 -53.50 5.16
C PRO A 596 -34.50 -54.10 5.20
N LEU A 597 -34.64 -55.41 5.39
CA LEU A 597 -35.95 -56.06 5.47
C LEU A 597 -36.54 -55.92 6.87
N THR A 598 -35.78 -56.27 7.89
CA THR A 598 -36.27 -56.42 9.28
C THR A 598 -36.04 -55.20 10.16
N GLY A 599 -35.20 -54.26 9.71
CA GLY A 599 -34.78 -53.09 10.50
C GLY A 599 -33.88 -53.43 11.70
N GLN A 600 -33.55 -54.71 11.90
CA GLN A 600 -32.62 -55.16 12.94
C GLN A 600 -31.17 -55.00 12.47
N PRO A 601 -30.19 -54.92 13.38
CA PRO A 601 -28.78 -55.09 13.06
C PRO A 601 -28.52 -56.25 12.09
N ASN A 602 -27.56 -56.10 11.18
CA ASN A 602 -27.17 -57.18 10.27
C ASN A 602 -26.01 -58.02 10.84
N ARG A 603 -25.62 -59.08 10.13
CA ARG A 603 -24.51 -59.96 10.51
C ARG A 603 -23.21 -59.22 10.86
N ARG A 604 -22.88 -58.14 10.15
CA ARG A 604 -21.67 -57.36 10.43
C ARG A 604 -21.77 -56.66 11.79
N ALA A 605 -22.90 -56.01 12.07
CA ALA A 605 -23.15 -55.36 13.36
C ALA A 605 -23.13 -56.34 14.54
N LEU A 606 -23.68 -57.55 14.35
CA LEU A 606 -23.60 -58.64 15.33
C LEU A 606 -22.16 -59.00 15.66
N LEU A 607 -21.33 -59.25 14.64
CA LEU A 607 -19.92 -59.64 14.82
C LEU A 607 -19.13 -58.54 15.53
N ASP A 608 -19.33 -57.28 15.16
CA ASP A 608 -18.65 -56.14 15.78
C ASP A 608 -19.08 -55.92 17.24
N HIS A 609 -20.34 -56.19 17.57
CA HIS A 609 -20.82 -56.15 18.96
C HIS A 609 -20.29 -57.32 19.78
N LEU A 610 -20.30 -58.53 19.23
CA LEU A 610 -19.77 -59.73 19.89
C LEU A 610 -18.27 -59.60 20.20
N ARG A 611 -17.47 -59.08 19.26
CA ARG A 611 -16.04 -58.79 19.49
C ARG A 611 -15.82 -57.81 20.64
N ARG A 612 -16.61 -56.74 20.69
CA ARG A 612 -16.54 -55.74 21.77
C ARG A 612 -16.92 -56.34 23.11
N ALA A 613 -18.00 -57.14 23.17
CA ALA A 613 -18.44 -57.79 24.39
C ALA A 613 -17.39 -58.77 24.94
N LEU A 614 -16.76 -59.57 24.08
CA LEU A 614 -15.69 -60.50 24.46
C LEU A 614 -14.39 -59.79 24.86
N GLY A 615 -14.12 -58.61 24.31
CA GLY A 615 -12.92 -57.81 24.61
C GLY A 615 -13.03 -56.93 25.86
N ASP A 616 -14.25 -56.65 26.36
CA ASP A 616 -14.45 -55.84 27.56
C ASP A 616 -14.18 -56.67 28.82
N ARG A 617 -13.06 -56.38 29.49
CA ARG A 617 -12.63 -57.08 30.72
C ARG A 617 -13.62 -56.97 31.88
N ARG A 618 -14.60 -56.06 31.81
CA ARG A 618 -15.66 -55.90 32.82
C ARG A 618 -16.81 -56.88 32.62
N VAL A 619 -16.87 -57.56 31.48
CA VAL A 619 -17.91 -58.52 31.13
C VAL A 619 -17.36 -59.94 31.32
N GLU A 620 -17.80 -60.62 32.37
CA GLU A 620 -17.30 -61.97 32.71
C GLU A 620 -17.85 -63.08 31.81
N HIS A 621 -19.09 -62.90 31.31
CA HIS A 621 -19.78 -63.89 30.49
C HIS A 621 -20.45 -63.22 29.29
N VAL A 622 -20.33 -63.85 28.13
CA VAL A 622 -21.01 -63.44 26.89
C VAL A 622 -21.68 -64.67 26.30
N ALA A 623 -22.98 -64.59 26.05
CA ALA A 623 -23.73 -65.67 25.41
C ALA A 623 -24.20 -65.26 24.01
N VAL A 624 -24.28 -66.25 23.12
CA VAL A 624 -24.83 -66.11 21.78
C VAL A 624 -25.94 -67.13 21.60
N ILE A 625 -27.06 -66.66 21.07
CA ILE A 625 -28.21 -67.50 20.69
C ILE A 625 -28.37 -67.39 19.18
N LEU A 626 -28.23 -68.50 18.45
CA LEU A 626 -28.63 -68.59 17.05
C LEU A 626 -30.06 -69.12 16.96
N ILE A 627 -30.84 -68.52 16.07
CA ILE A 627 -32.28 -68.73 15.94
C ILE A 627 -32.57 -68.99 14.48
N ASP A 628 -33.35 -70.03 14.20
CA ASP A 628 -33.81 -70.34 12.85
C ASP A 628 -35.28 -70.80 12.89
N PHE A 629 -36.00 -70.53 11.81
CA PHE A 629 -37.43 -70.74 11.67
C PHE A 629 -37.71 -72.16 11.20
N ASP A 630 -38.57 -72.88 11.91
CA ASP A 630 -38.92 -74.25 11.53
C ASP A 630 -39.88 -74.25 10.34
N GLY A 631 -39.49 -74.92 9.24
CA GLY A 631 -40.35 -75.10 8.07
C GLY A 631 -40.57 -73.85 7.21
N PHE A 632 -39.78 -72.78 7.39
CA PHE A 632 -39.98 -71.50 6.70
C PHE A 632 -39.88 -71.60 5.17
N LYS A 633 -39.00 -72.46 4.65
CA LYS A 633 -38.91 -72.72 3.20
C LYS A 633 -40.23 -73.24 2.62
N VAL A 634 -40.88 -74.20 3.29
CA VAL A 634 -42.17 -74.76 2.86
C VAL A 634 -43.25 -73.68 2.87
N LEU A 635 -43.22 -72.80 3.87
CA LEU A 635 -44.12 -71.65 3.95
C LEU A 635 -43.91 -70.68 2.80
N ASN A 636 -42.66 -70.33 2.47
CA ASN A 636 -42.34 -69.48 1.32
C ASN A 636 -42.76 -70.10 -0.01
N ASP A 637 -42.54 -71.40 -0.20
CA ASP A 637 -42.93 -72.12 -1.42
C ASP A 637 -44.47 -72.16 -1.58
N THR A 638 -45.21 -72.14 -0.46
CA THR A 638 -46.68 -72.20 -0.45
C THR A 638 -47.34 -70.82 -0.55
N LYS A 639 -46.79 -69.81 0.12
CA LYS A 639 -47.42 -68.48 0.31
C LYS A 639 -46.71 -67.35 -0.43
N GLY A 640 -45.55 -67.63 -1.02
CA GLY A 640 -44.73 -66.69 -1.76
C GLY A 640 -43.79 -65.87 -0.86
N HIS A 641 -42.68 -65.41 -1.43
CA HIS A 641 -41.62 -64.70 -0.70
C HIS A 641 -42.09 -63.40 -0.02
N LEU A 642 -43.00 -62.63 -0.64
CA LEU A 642 -43.53 -61.40 -0.03
C LEU A 642 -44.34 -61.66 1.25
N PHE A 643 -44.92 -62.85 1.39
CA PHE A 643 -45.60 -63.26 2.62
C PHE A 643 -44.58 -63.62 3.70
N GLY A 644 -43.55 -64.39 3.33
CA GLY A 644 -42.43 -64.70 4.21
C GLY A 644 -41.69 -63.46 4.72
N ASP A 645 -41.46 -62.49 3.86
CA ASP A 645 -40.80 -61.22 4.22
C ASP A 645 -41.58 -60.45 5.30
N ALA A 646 -42.90 -60.36 5.16
CA ALA A 646 -43.77 -59.72 6.16
C ALA A 646 -43.80 -60.52 7.48
N LEU A 647 -43.73 -61.86 7.41
CA LEU A 647 -43.62 -62.71 8.58
C LEU A 647 -42.26 -62.54 9.30
N LEU A 648 -41.16 -62.43 8.55
CA LEU A 648 -39.83 -62.15 9.11
C LEU A 648 -39.79 -60.82 9.86
N GLN A 649 -40.41 -59.78 9.30
CA GLN A 649 -40.56 -58.48 9.97
C GLN A 649 -41.32 -58.61 11.30
N ALA A 650 -42.49 -59.27 11.28
CA ALA A 650 -43.33 -59.43 12.46
C ALA A 650 -42.65 -60.27 13.57
N VAL A 651 -41.90 -61.31 13.18
CA VAL A 651 -41.13 -62.12 14.13
C VAL A 651 -39.96 -61.32 14.69
N ALA A 652 -39.21 -60.59 13.86
CA ALA A 652 -38.10 -59.74 14.31
C ALA A 652 -38.56 -58.71 15.36
N GLU A 653 -39.69 -58.04 15.13
CA GLU A 653 -40.28 -57.10 16.10
C GLU A 653 -40.69 -57.77 17.42
N ARG A 654 -41.17 -59.02 17.36
CA ARG A 654 -41.58 -59.76 18.55
C ARG A 654 -40.38 -60.25 19.37
N LEU A 655 -39.33 -60.72 18.68
CA LEU A 655 -38.06 -61.09 19.31
C LEU A 655 -37.43 -59.86 19.97
N ALA A 656 -37.38 -58.72 19.28
CA ALA A 656 -36.82 -57.47 19.80
C ALA A 656 -37.55 -57.00 21.07
N ARG A 657 -38.88 -57.08 21.12
CA ARG A 657 -39.69 -56.74 22.31
C ARG A 657 -39.47 -57.67 23.50
N SER A 658 -38.92 -58.85 23.27
CA SER A 658 -38.65 -59.88 24.29
C SER A 658 -37.23 -59.78 24.87
N LEU A 659 -36.46 -58.79 24.44
CA LEU A 659 -35.07 -58.54 24.84
C LEU A 659 -34.94 -57.20 25.57
N ARG A 660 -33.91 -57.06 26.41
CA ARG A 660 -33.59 -55.79 27.07
C ARG A 660 -32.77 -54.89 26.13
N PRO A 661 -32.74 -53.56 26.35
CA PRO A 661 -31.99 -52.63 25.48
C PRO A 661 -30.49 -52.92 25.33
N SER A 662 -29.88 -53.64 26.28
CA SER A 662 -28.46 -54.02 26.23
C SER A 662 -28.18 -55.29 25.42
N ASP A 663 -29.21 -56.06 25.03
CA ASP A 663 -29.06 -57.24 24.20
C ASP A 663 -29.16 -56.85 22.72
N LEU A 664 -28.31 -57.45 21.88
CA LEU A 664 -28.33 -57.17 20.44
C LEU A 664 -28.99 -58.32 19.67
N LEU A 665 -30.18 -58.08 19.13
CA LEU A 665 -30.78 -58.93 18.10
C LEU A 665 -30.25 -58.52 16.72
N ALA A 666 -29.88 -59.48 15.88
CA ALA A 666 -29.49 -59.23 14.50
C ALA A 666 -30.05 -60.29 13.55
N ARG A 667 -30.26 -59.95 12.29
CA ARG A 667 -30.50 -60.92 11.22
C ARG A 667 -29.15 -61.47 10.75
N TYR A 668 -28.92 -62.77 10.97
CA TYR A 668 -27.65 -63.42 10.66
C TYR A 668 -27.54 -63.78 9.17
N GLY A 669 -28.64 -64.22 8.55
CA GLY A 669 -28.74 -64.48 7.12
C GLY A 669 -30.05 -65.17 6.78
N GLY A 670 -30.66 -64.91 5.62
CA GLY A 670 -31.91 -65.59 5.23
C GLY A 670 -33.02 -65.45 6.27
N ASP A 671 -33.43 -66.56 6.87
CA ASP A 671 -34.40 -66.71 7.96
C ASP A 671 -33.76 -66.90 9.35
N GLU A 672 -32.44 -66.75 9.46
CA GLU A 672 -31.70 -66.89 10.70
C GLU A 672 -31.51 -65.55 11.43
N PHE A 673 -31.70 -65.58 12.74
CA PHE A 673 -31.40 -64.47 13.65
C PHE A 673 -30.35 -64.89 14.68
N ALA A 674 -29.68 -63.90 15.23
CA ALA A 674 -28.70 -64.10 16.29
C ALA A 674 -28.93 -63.07 17.40
N VAL A 675 -28.73 -63.47 18.65
CA VAL A 675 -28.77 -62.59 19.81
C VAL A 675 -27.44 -62.66 20.55
N VAL A 676 -26.86 -61.50 20.87
CA VAL A 676 -25.71 -61.39 21.77
C VAL A 676 -26.17 -60.87 23.12
N LEU A 677 -25.82 -61.60 24.18
CA LEU A 677 -26.14 -61.27 25.57
C LEU A 677 -24.82 -61.01 26.32
N ALA A 678 -24.60 -59.77 26.74
CA ALA A 678 -23.44 -59.41 27.55
C ALA A 678 -23.78 -59.48 29.05
N GLY A 679 -22.83 -59.99 29.84
CA GLY A 679 -22.94 -60.10 31.30
C GLY A 679 -23.96 -61.13 31.77
N VAL A 680 -24.13 -62.20 30.99
CA VAL A 680 -25.14 -63.24 31.22
C VAL A 680 -24.48 -64.61 31.10
N ASP A 681 -24.67 -65.46 32.11
CA ASP A 681 -24.17 -66.84 32.09
C ASP A 681 -25.03 -67.76 31.22
N LEU A 682 -24.60 -69.01 31.07
CA LEU A 682 -25.27 -69.97 30.19
C LEU A 682 -26.70 -70.33 30.64
N ALA A 683 -26.96 -70.40 31.96
CA ALA A 683 -28.27 -70.77 32.47
C ALA A 683 -29.30 -69.67 32.18
N VAL A 684 -28.92 -68.41 32.43
CA VAL A 684 -29.76 -67.25 32.14
C VAL A 684 -29.92 -67.05 30.62
N ALA A 685 -28.88 -67.34 29.82
CA ALA A 685 -29.00 -67.33 28.36
C ALA A 685 -30.01 -68.37 27.85
N HIS A 686 -30.05 -69.56 28.45
CA HIS A 686 -31.05 -70.57 28.16
C HIS A 686 -32.48 -70.10 28.51
N ASP A 687 -32.66 -69.47 29.67
CA ASP A 687 -33.97 -68.93 30.06
C ASP A 687 -34.46 -67.82 29.11
N ILE A 688 -33.54 -66.98 28.62
CA ILE A 688 -33.84 -65.98 27.59
C ILE A 688 -34.20 -66.67 26.26
N ALA A 689 -33.48 -67.72 25.86
CA ALA A 689 -33.81 -68.50 24.67
C ALA A 689 -35.22 -69.14 24.78
N GLU A 690 -35.60 -69.66 25.94
CA GLU A 690 -36.94 -70.21 26.18
C GLU A 690 -38.03 -69.15 26.16
N ARG A 691 -37.74 -67.95 26.67
CA ARG A 691 -38.65 -66.80 26.53
C ARG A 691 -38.87 -66.45 25.06
N LEU A 692 -37.81 -66.38 24.26
CA LEU A 692 -37.89 -66.09 22.82
C LEU A 692 -38.68 -67.17 22.07
N ARG A 693 -38.40 -68.45 22.34
CA ARG A 693 -39.10 -69.59 21.75
C ARG A 693 -40.60 -69.53 22.01
N ARG A 694 -41.00 -69.35 23.27
CA ARG A 694 -42.42 -69.23 23.67
C ARG A 694 -43.09 -68.01 23.07
N ALA A 695 -42.42 -66.86 23.02
CA ALA A 695 -42.97 -65.65 22.41
C ALA A 695 -43.38 -65.87 20.95
N VAL A 696 -42.63 -66.69 20.20
CA VAL A 696 -42.97 -67.06 18.82
C VAL A 696 -44.02 -68.18 18.77
N ALA A 697 -43.86 -69.25 19.55
CA ALA A 697 -44.71 -70.43 19.48
C ALA A 697 -46.12 -70.25 20.07
N ASP A 698 -46.26 -69.49 21.15
CA ASP A 698 -47.52 -69.43 21.94
C ASP A 698 -48.53 -68.43 21.36
N THR A 699 -48.12 -67.59 20.41
CA THR A 699 -48.98 -66.54 19.83
C THR A 699 -48.87 -66.56 18.32
N SER A 700 -50.00 -66.71 17.61
CA SER A 700 -50.00 -66.65 16.15
C SER A 700 -49.64 -65.25 15.63
N PHE A 701 -49.23 -65.17 14.36
CA PHE A 701 -48.93 -63.93 13.65
C PHE A 701 -50.07 -63.61 12.70
N GLN A 702 -50.57 -62.37 12.77
CA GLN A 702 -51.44 -61.82 11.76
C GLN A 702 -50.56 -61.21 10.67
N VAL A 703 -50.51 -61.85 9.49
CA VAL A 703 -49.74 -61.34 8.35
C VAL A 703 -50.72 -61.15 7.19
N ARG A 704 -50.96 -59.89 6.83
CA ARG A 704 -52.07 -59.49 5.93
C ARG A 704 -53.40 -59.99 6.51
N ASP A 705 -54.19 -60.72 5.73
CA ASP A 705 -55.51 -61.22 6.13
C ASP A 705 -55.48 -62.66 6.69
N GLU A 706 -54.30 -63.23 6.94
CA GLU A 706 -54.14 -64.61 7.42
C GLU A 706 -53.51 -64.69 8.82
N VAL A 707 -53.97 -65.68 9.58
CA VAL A 707 -53.38 -66.09 10.88
C VAL A 707 -52.46 -67.27 10.64
N VAL A 708 -51.17 -67.12 10.97
CA VAL A 708 -50.16 -68.17 10.81
C VAL A 708 -49.48 -68.46 12.14
N SER A 709 -49.28 -69.74 12.42
CA SER A 709 -48.45 -70.18 13.54
C SER A 709 -47.13 -70.72 13.01
N LEU A 710 -46.05 -70.38 13.68
CA LEU A 710 -44.68 -70.73 13.32
C LEU A 710 -43.93 -71.05 14.62
N THR A 711 -42.96 -71.94 14.56
CA THR A 711 -42.03 -72.19 15.65
C THR A 711 -40.60 -71.87 15.24
N ILE A 712 -39.74 -71.66 16.22
CA ILE A 712 -38.31 -71.42 16.03
C ILE A 712 -37.49 -72.43 16.83
N SER A 713 -36.35 -72.81 16.28
CA SER A 713 -35.32 -73.58 16.97
C SER A 713 -34.17 -72.67 17.37
N LEU A 714 -33.56 -72.92 18.53
CA LEU A 714 -32.50 -72.07 19.07
C LEU A 714 -31.29 -72.89 19.52
N GLY A 715 -30.09 -72.42 19.17
CA GLY A 715 -28.81 -72.94 19.66
C GLY A 715 -28.13 -71.93 20.56
N VAL A 716 -27.72 -72.35 21.76
CA VAL A 716 -27.12 -71.46 22.78
C VAL A 716 -25.68 -71.85 23.05
N ALA A 717 -24.77 -70.87 22.98
CA ALA A 717 -23.39 -71.00 23.41
C ALA A 717 -22.98 -69.83 24.33
N ALA A 718 -22.00 -70.05 25.21
CA ALA A 718 -21.53 -69.03 26.14
C ALA A 718 -20.01 -69.08 26.31
N SER A 719 -19.39 -67.91 26.40
CA SER A 719 -17.98 -67.71 26.71
C SER A 719 -17.79 -67.62 28.24
N PRO A 720 -16.73 -68.21 28.81
CA PRO A 720 -15.61 -68.90 28.13
C PRO A 720 -15.85 -70.39 27.81
N ARG A 721 -16.97 -70.98 28.25
CA ARG A 721 -17.20 -72.44 28.20
C ARG A 721 -17.16 -73.04 26.79
N HIS A 722 -17.69 -72.35 25.80
CA HIS A 722 -17.89 -72.85 24.42
C HIS A 722 -17.03 -72.10 23.39
N GLY A 723 -16.09 -71.27 23.83
CA GLY A 723 -15.22 -70.46 22.98
C GLY A 723 -14.97 -69.07 23.57
N ASP A 724 -13.85 -68.47 23.17
CA ASP A 724 -13.39 -67.13 23.57
C ASP A 724 -13.29 -66.16 22.39
N THR A 725 -13.57 -66.63 21.17
CA THR A 725 -13.62 -65.82 19.95
C THR A 725 -15.04 -65.80 19.35
N PRO A 726 -15.42 -64.74 18.62
CA PRO A 726 -16.71 -64.71 17.92
C PRO A 726 -16.95 -65.93 17.03
N GLU A 727 -15.91 -66.36 16.31
CA GLU A 727 -15.98 -67.46 15.35
C GLU A 727 -16.21 -68.81 16.05
N THR A 728 -15.52 -69.06 17.17
CA THR A 728 -15.68 -70.31 17.95
C THR A 728 -17.04 -70.35 18.63
N LEU A 729 -17.49 -69.23 19.20
CA LEU A 729 -18.75 -69.14 19.92
C LEU A 729 -19.97 -69.26 18.99
N LEU A 730 -19.93 -68.60 17.82
CA LEU A 730 -20.98 -68.73 16.80
C LEU A 730 -21.05 -70.16 16.24
N ARG A 731 -19.90 -70.79 15.98
CA ARG A 731 -19.86 -72.19 15.52
C ARG A 731 -20.47 -73.15 16.55
N ALA A 732 -20.16 -72.96 17.84
CA ALA A 732 -20.73 -73.77 18.90
C ALA A 732 -22.26 -73.59 19.02
N ALA A 733 -22.76 -72.35 18.85
CA ALA A 733 -24.19 -72.09 18.82
C ALA A 733 -24.88 -72.71 17.58
N ASP A 734 -24.19 -72.75 16.44
CA ASP A 734 -24.71 -73.31 15.19
C ASP A 734 -24.84 -74.83 15.26
N GLU A 735 -23.82 -75.51 15.79
CA GLU A 735 -23.84 -76.95 16.08
C GLU A 735 -25.00 -77.31 17.04
N ALA A 736 -25.25 -76.47 18.04
CA ALA A 736 -26.37 -76.63 18.95
C ALA A 736 -27.71 -76.41 18.24
N LEU A 737 -27.86 -75.36 17.44
CA LEU A 737 -29.07 -75.08 16.66
C LEU A 737 -29.41 -76.25 15.72
N TYR A 738 -28.40 -76.83 15.07
CA TYR A 738 -28.58 -78.02 14.23
C TYR A 738 -29.11 -79.22 15.03
N ALA A 739 -28.60 -79.43 16.25
CA ALA A 739 -29.12 -80.46 17.15
C ALA A 739 -30.58 -80.20 17.58
N ALA A 740 -30.95 -78.94 17.82
CA ALA A 740 -32.33 -78.55 18.12
C ALA A 740 -33.27 -78.88 16.95
N LYS A 741 -32.91 -78.52 15.72
CA LYS A 741 -33.71 -78.82 14.53
C LYS A 741 -33.92 -80.32 14.31
N ARG A 742 -32.88 -81.13 14.52
CA ARG A 742 -32.98 -82.59 14.38
C ARG A 742 -33.92 -83.27 15.39
N ARG A 743 -34.22 -82.62 16.51
CA ARG A 743 -35.17 -83.12 17.52
C ARG A 743 -36.63 -82.86 17.16
N GLY A 744 -36.91 -82.36 15.95
CA GLY A 744 -38.27 -82.09 15.47
C GLY A 744 -38.66 -80.61 15.50
N GLY A 745 -37.72 -79.70 15.77
CA GLY A 745 -37.96 -78.26 15.82
C GLY A 745 -38.59 -77.80 17.14
N ASN A 746 -38.90 -76.50 17.22
CA ASN A 746 -39.52 -75.84 18.36
C ASN A 746 -38.84 -76.16 19.72
N THR A 747 -37.51 -76.18 19.74
CA THR A 747 -36.74 -76.53 20.94
C THR A 747 -35.44 -75.73 21.01
N ILE A 748 -34.82 -75.78 22.19
CA ILE A 748 -33.49 -75.21 22.45
C ILE A 748 -32.49 -76.35 22.59
N ALA A 749 -31.27 -76.13 22.16
CA ALA A 749 -30.12 -76.96 22.51
C ALA A 749 -28.95 -76.08 22.95
N ILE A 750 -28.19 -76.60 23.91
CA ILE A 750 -26.99 -75.98 24.45
C ILE A 750 -25.76 -76.66 23.82
N ALA A 751 -24.77 -75.86 23.43
CA ALA A 751 -23.51 -76.38 22.90
C ALA A 751 -22.84 -77.36 23.89
N GLY A 752 -22.35 -78.49 23.40
CA GLY A 752 -21.66 -79.50 24.20
C GLY A 752 -22.54 -80.46 25.02
N GLU A 753 -23.87 -80.28 25.07
CA GLU A 753 -24.79 -81.21 25.76
C GLU A 753 -25.35 -82.30 24.86
N TRP A 754 -24.93 -82.33 23.60
CA TRP A 754 -25.40 -83.28 22.61
C TRP A 754 -24.24 -84.12 22.06
N SER A 755 -24.32 -85.43 22.22
CA SER A 755 -23.51 -86.42 21.50
C SER A 755 -24.42 -87.16 20.51
N PRO A 756 -23.92 -87.49 19.29
CA PRO A 756 -24.72 -87.97 18.17
C PRO A 756 -25.65 -89.14 18.41
#